data_AF-A0A3A8ZJ59-F1
#
_entry.id   AF-A0A3A8ZJ59-F1
#
_cell.length_a   1.000
_cell.length_b   1.000
_cell.length_c   1.000
_cell.angle_alpha   90.00
_cell.angle_beta   90.00
_cell.angle_gamma   90.00
#
_symmetry.space_group_name_H-M   'P 1'
#
loop_
_entity.id
_entity.type
_entity.pdbx_description
1 polymer ?
#
loop_
_entity_poly.entity_id
_entity_poly.type
_entity_poly.pdbx_seq_one_letter_code
_entity_poly.pdbx_strand_id
1 'polypeptide(L)'
;MQFSILQNKLVIALIGCFCVICLSFFTCMLGKKGNENVQYYSSIEMGDQDAKLTDLKSGEDIVQPLQVPYPILKGIYISFAANIPGWEGLEGIEGYEVTAQLCLDDAVVQEWRLEPADVISEKGLFLDRPLVIDGGDAALRLAIYSEQEEIPVTVRSTARIENNKFSCRIGNTDTMRTLNLQVRGSYGTHTVRLFVFCLFIYTLLFFMLYNSILNPVFDKKNTMDKIIIWGSMISCTLFFAHYNDMKIITELSYQLLKAIQEGKLFQFYEYALENSLYPNNANYNILLYMVTAVIDLPVLICSKLGFGISKGLEILYINVVLCVIFYFTGKLLKKMLILWKLDAVDVEIAETFYYLNPILLFATVGYGQLDITCAAVLLLALYFYSKDKMDVFAVILSVSIAMKSFPLLILIPLIVLREKRFFYILRYTIEGMLAPVLFQLVYGGSGAWKEIQSQYHFVNRLFGHTLTPQISLFCMLYIIVCIVCYCHAPMKKYKNILLSGIAVYAVFAVFSIWYPHYLTIFAVFLALSILLFEDKNKFMSVMSLVTIGYLGYSMWHWYYDENFMFYHGIMLLGTQYDISEMTLSRFVEMHLPFEQMEILMFSVFAAAVLFITGKSVYSIEKTEREGTVNNLPLYRGYLYLQTLPLYLIIIVSVVMVLSF
;
A
#
# COMPACT_ATOMS: atom_id res chain seq x y z
N MET A 1 10.77 36.10 -17.67
CA MET A 1 9.57 35.80 -18.49
C MET A 1 9.83 34.66 -19.50
N GLN A 2 10.90 34.69 -20.30
CA GLN A 2 11.19 33.59 -21.24
C GLN A 2 11.52 32.25 -20.56
N PHE A 3 12.16 32.26 -19.38
CA PHE A 3 12.46 31.02 -18.62
C PHE A 3 11.20 30.35 -18.04
N SER A 4 10.20 31.12 -17.58
CA SER A 4 8.94 30.57 -17.05
C SER A 4 8.05 30.01 -18.17
N ILE A 5 8.13 30.57 -19.38
CA ILE A 5 7.46 30.04 -20.57
C ILE A 5 8.10 28.70 -20.96
N LEU A 6 9.42 28.58 -20.93
CA LEU A 6 10.12 27.33 -21.25
C LEU A 6 9.84 26.24 -20.20
N GLN A 7 9.71 26.61 -18.93
CA GLN A 7 9.40 25.68 -17.83
C GLN A 7 7.93 25.22 -17.82
N ASN A 8 6.98 26.11 -18.09
CA ASN A 8 5.60 25.72 -18.31
C ASN A 8 5.48 24.81 -19.54
N LYS A 9 6.24 25.08 -20.61
CA LYS A 9 6.33 24.18 -21.77
C LYS A 9 6.91 22.82 -21.42
N LEU A 10 7.91 22.74 -20.52
CA LEU A 10 8.48 21.47 -20.08
C LEU A 10 7.49 20.66 -19.24
N VAL A 11 6.77 21.29 -18.29
CA VAL A 11 5.73 20.64 -17.50
C VAL A 11 4.58 20.18 -18.39
N ILE A 12 4.14 21.03 -19.33
CA ILE A 12 3.12 20.69 -20.33
C ILE A 12 3.61 19.56 -21.25
N ALA A 13 4.89 19.56 -21.65
CA ALA A 13 5.46 18.52 -22.50
C ALA A 13 5.60 17.19 -21.76
N LEU A 14 6.05 17.20 -20.49
CA LEU A 14 6.13 15.99 -19.67
C LEU A 14 4.74 15.38 -19.43
N ILE A 15 3.75 16.21 -19.12
CA ILE A 15 2.36 15.75 -18.94
C ILE A 15 1.76 15.32 -20.28
N GLY A 16 2.05 16.02 -21.38
CA GLY A 16 1.57 15.69 -22.72
C GLY A 16 2.14 14.37 -23.25
N CYS A 17 3.46 14.17 -23.17
CA CYS A 17 4.12 12.90 -23.48
C CYS A 17 3.57 11.77 -22.62
N PHE A 18 3.29 12.04 -21.35
CA PHE A 18 2.70 11.06 -20.45
C PHE A 18 1.27 10.65 -20.86
N CYS A 19 0.42 11.62 -21.21
CA CYS A 19 -0.91 11.36 -21.75
C CYS A 19 -0.83 10.53 -23.04
N VAL A 20 0.13 10.80 -23.93
CA VAL A 20 0.32 10.06 -25.20
C VAL A 20 0.79 8.63 -24.95
N ILE A 21 1.75 8.40 -24.05
CA ILE A 21 2.21 7.04 -23.70
C ILE A 21 1.06 6.22 -23.13
N CYS A 22 0.28 6.82 -22.22
CA CYS A 22 -0.91 6.18 -21.65
C CYS A 22 -1.99 5.89 -22.69
N LEU A 23 -2.25 6.84 -23.60
CA LEU A 23 -3.25 6.69 -24.66
C LEU A 23 -2.86 5.59 -25.66
N SER A 24 -1.56 5.49 -26.00
CA SER A 24 -1.02 4.45 -26.88
C SER A 24 -1.09 3.05 -26.25
N PHE A 25 -0.81 2.94 -24.95
CA PHE A 25 -1.04 1.70 -24.20
C PHE A 25 -2.54 1.35 -24.15
N PHE A 26 -3.41 2.35 -24.01
CA PHE A 26 -4.85 2.19 -23.96
C PHE A 26 -5.45 1.76 -25.31
N THR A 27 -4.99 2.29 -26.45
CA THR A 27 -5.38 1.80 -27.78
C THR A 27 -4.88 0.38 -28.02
N CYS A 28 -3.73 -0.01 -27.46
CA CYS A 28 -3.26 -1.41 -27.51
C CYS A 28 -4.18 -2.35 -26.71
N MET A 29 -4.66 -1.91 -25.54
CA MET A 29 -5.62 -2.65 -24.69
C MET A 29 -7.02 -2.75 -25.32
N LEU A 30 -7.53 -1.65 -25.88
CA LEU A 30 -8.82 -1.64 -26.58
C LEU A 30 -8.77 -2.35 -27.94
N GLY A 31 -7.61 -2.36 -28.60
CA GLY A 31 -7.38 -3.08 -29.85
C GLY A 31 -7.47 -4.61 -29.69
N LYS A 32 -7.42 -5.13 -28.46
CA LYS A 32 -7.71 -6.54 -28.13
C LYS A 32 -9.19 -6.82 -27.83
N LYS A 33 -10.10 -5.84 -27.93
CA LYS A 33 -11.56 -6.09 -28.02
C LYS A 33 -11.95 -6.53 -29.44
N GLY A 34 -11.32 -7.59 -29.93
CA GLY A 34 -12.08 -8.52 -30.75
C GLY A 34 -13.03 -9.22 -29.78
N ASN A 35 -14.32 -9.30 -30.13
CA ASN A 35 -15.32 -10.09 -29.41
C ASN A 35 -15.06 -11.59 -29.64
N GLU A 36 -13.80 -12.01 -29.51
CA GLU A 36 -13.43 -13.40 -29.55
C GLU A 36 -13.81 -13.94 -28.18
N ASN A 37 -15.00 -14.52 -28.13
CA ASN A 37 -15.13 -15.81 -27.48
C ASN A 37 -13.96 -16.63 -28.02
N VAL A 38 -12.83 -16.65 -27.30
CA VAL A 38 -11.76 -17.59 -27.62
C VAL A 38 -12.27 -18.95 -27.18
N GLN A 39 -13.13 -19.51 -28.02
CA GLN A 39 -13.47 -20.91 -28.00
C GLN A 39 -12.27 -21.61 -28.60
N TYR A 40 -11.39 -22.10 -27.73
CA TYR A 40 -10.43 -23.11 -28.13
C TYR A 40 -11.23 -24.38 -28.38
N TYR A 41 -11.48 -24.69 -29.65
CA TYR A 41 -11.92 -26.02 -30.05
C TYR A 41 -10.66 -26.81 -30.41
N SER A 42 -10.24 -27.70 -29.53
CA SER A 42 -9.24 -28.71 -29.88
C SER A 42 -9.94 -30.05 -30.00
N SER A 43 -10.01 -30.62 -31.21
CA SER A 43 -10.25 -32.05 -31.39
C SER A 43 -8.91 -32.78 -31.35
N ILE A 44 -8.83 -33.85 -30.57
CA ILE A 44 -7.67 -34.74 -30.55
C ILE A 44 -8.10 -36.02 -31.28
N GLU A 45 -7.57 -36.25 -32.47
CA GLU A 45 -7.66 -37.56 -33.14
C GLU A 45 -6.44 -38.40 -32.78
N MET A 46 -6.66 -39.61 -32.26
CA MET A 46 -5.59 -40.54 -31.94
C MET A 46 -5.44 -41.56 -33.06
N GLY A 47 -4.36 -41.43 -33.83
CA GLY A 47 -3.79 -42.54 -34.60
C GLY A 47 -2.70 -43.25 -33.78
N ASP A 48 -2.36 -44.48 -34.14
CA ASP A 48 -1.51 -45.39 -33.35
C ASP A 48 -0.11 -44.87 -32.96
N GLN A 49 0.37 -43.75 -33.51
CA GLN A 49 1.58 -43.07 -33.03
C GLN A 49 1.44 -41.53 -33.16
N ASP A 50 1.60 -40.86 -32.02
CA ASP A 50 1.60 -39.40 -31.76
C ASP A 50 0.30 -38.60 -32.00
N ALA A 51 -0.19 -37.94 -30.94
CA ALA A 51 -1.36 -37.07 -30.98
C ALA A 51 -1.03 -35.71 -31.62
N LYS A 52 -1.83 -35.29 -32.61
CA LYS A 52 -1.75 -33.96 -33.24
C LYS A 52 -2.88 -33.05 -32.75
N LEU A 53 -2.53 -31.77 -32.53
CA LEU A 53 -3.45 -30.69 -32.18
C LEU A 53 -3.72 -29.83 -33.42
N THR A 54 -4.96 -29.82 -33.88
CA THR A 54 -5.41 -29.01 -35.02
C THR A 54 -6.42 -27.96 -34.56
N ASP A 55 -6.24 -26.73 -35.04
CA ASP A 55 -7.22 -25.65 -34.83
C ASP A 55 -8.39 -25.84 -35.80
N LEU A 56 -9.58 -26.08 -35.24
CA LEU A 56 -10.80 -26.36 -36.00
C LEU A 56 -11.30 -25.19 -36.86
N LYS A 57 -10.79 -23.95 -36.68
CA LYS A 57 -11.14 -22.81 -37.53
C LYS A 57 -10.21 -22.63 -38.73
N SER A 58 -8.96 -23.05 -38.65
CA SER A 58 -7.94 -22.79 -39.68
C SER A 58 -7.50 -24.04 -40.44
N GLY A 59 -7.67 -25.24 -39.86
CA GLY A 59 -7.28 -26.51 -40.47
C GLY A 59 -5.76 -26.74 -40.54
N GLU A 60 -4.94 -25.88 -39.91
CA GLU A 60 -3.49 -26.01 -39.87
C GLU A 60 -3.01 -26.68 -38.57
N ASP A 61 -1.95 -27.49 -38.67
CA ASP A 61 -1.25 -28.09 -37.53
C ASP A 61 -0.61 -26.97 -36.68
N ILE A 62 -0.92 -26.90 -35.38
CA ILE A 62 -0.33 -25.90 -34.48
C ILE A 62 1.10 -26.32 -34.13
N VAL A 63 2.09 -25.86 -34.90
CA VAL A 63 3.51 -26.23 -34.70
C VAL A 63 4.26 -25.30 -33.72
N GLN A 64 3.62 -24.26 -33.16
CA GLN A 64 4.26 -23.42 -32.14
C GLN A 64 3.47 -23.37 -30.82
N PRO A 65 4.15 -23.57 -29.67
CA PRO A 65 3.50 -23.57 -28.37
C PRO A 65 3.06 -22.16 -28.00
N LEU A 66 1.76 -21.98 -27.74
CA LEU A 66 1.26 -20.80 -27.04
C LEU A 66 1.84 -20.79 -25.62
N GLN A 67 2.77 -19.89 -25.33
CA GLN A 67 3.10 -19.53 -23.95
C GLN A 67 1.98 -18.66 -23.40
N VAL A 68 1.04 -19.27 -22.66
CA VAL A 68 0.05 -18.53 -21.88
C VAL A 68 0.53 -18.52 -20.42
N PRO A 69 0.68 -17.35 -19.77
CA PRO A 69 0.96 -17.32 -18.35
C PRO A 69 -0.28 -17.81 -17.60
N TYR A 70 -0.11 -18.87 -16.80
CA TYR A 70 -1.04 -19.46 -15.83
C TYR A 70 -2.55 -19.43 -16.18
N PRO A 71 -3.12 -20.52 -16.71
CA PRO A 71 -4.57 -20.68 -16.65
C PRO A 71 -4.95 -21.14 -15.24
N ILE A 72 -5.36 -20.21 -14.36
CA ILE A 72 -6.25 -20.58 -13.25
C ILE A 72 -7.60 -20.89 -13.88
N LEU A 73 -7.89 -22.18 -14.05
CA LEU A 73 -9.16 -22.69 -14.57
C LEU A 73 -10.29 -22.34 -13.59
N LYS A 74 -11.02 -21.24 -13.86
CA LYS A 74 -12.28 -20.94 -13.19
C LYS A 74 -13.38 -21.84 -13.76
N GLY A 75 -13.45 -23.04 -13.19
CA GLY A 75 -14.42 -24.06 -13.57
C GLY A 75 -13.98 -24.84 -14.80
N ILE A 76 -13.94 -26.16 -14.67
CA ILE A 76 -13.88 -27.05 -15.82
C ILE A 76 -15.33 -27.26 -16.25
N TYR A 77 -15.71 -26.77 -17.42
CA TYR A 77 -17.01 -27.09 -17.99
C TYR A 77 -16.88 -28.41 -18.75
N ILE A 78 -17.31 -29.50 -18.11
CA ILE A 78 -17.32 -30.82 -18.75
C ILE A 78 -18.72 -31.02 -19.33
N SER A 79 -18.81 -30.93 -20.64
CA SER A 79 -20.01 -31.27 -21.40
C SER A 79 -19.87 -32.69 -21.90
N PHE A 80 -20.69 -33.61 -21.40
CA PHE A 80 -20.77 -34.96 -21.96
C PHE A 80 -21.63 -34.93 -23.22
N ALA A 81 -21.03 -34.66 -24.37
CA ALA A 81 -21.67 -34.94 -25.65
C ALA A 81 -21.45 -36.43 -25.97
N ALA A 82 -22.10 -37.32 -25.21
CA ALA A 82 -21.99 -38.75 -25.43
C ALA A 82 -23.30 -39.27 -26.03
N ASN A 83 -23.31 -39.52 -27.33
CA ASN A 83 -24.15 -40.58 -27.86
C ASN A 83 -23.45 -41.89 -27.43
N ILE A 84 -23.95 -42.58 -26.40
CA ILE A 84 -23.41 -43.87 -25.95
C ILE A 84 -24.15 -44.99 -26.72
N PRO A 85 -23.50 -45.68 -27.69
CA PRO A 85 -24.00 -46.95 -28.20
C PRO A 85 -24.28 -47.93 -27.05
N GLY A 86 -25.56 -48.30 -26.88
CA GLY A 86 -26.08 -49.09 -25.77
C GLY A 86 -27.07 -48.33 -24.86
N TRP A 87 -27.12 -46.99 -24.91
CA TRP A 87 -28.06 -46.21 -24.09
C TRP A 87 -29.52 -46.34 -24.56
N GLU A 88 -29.74 -46.60 -25.85
CA GLU A 88 -31.06 -46.96 -26.40
C GLU A 88 -31.62 -48.27 -25.79
N GLY A 89 -30.80 -49.05 -25.05
CA GLY A 89 -31.23 -50.23 -24.28
C GLY A 89 -31.42 -49.98 -22.78
N LEU A 90 -31.13 -48.79 -22.27
CA LEU A 90 -31.28 -48.38 -20.87
C LEU A 90 -32.55 -47.55 -20.62
N GLU A 91 -33.26 -47.13 -21.67
CA GLU A 91 -34.60 -46.55 -21.61
C GLU A 91 -35.60 -47.61 -21.11
N GLY A 92 -35.74 -47.74 -19.79
CA GLY A 92 -36.64 -48.68 -19.14
C GLY A 92 -36.06 -49.43 -17.94
N ILE A 93 -34.76 -49.27 -17.65
CA ILE A 93 -34.15 -49.82 -16.43
C ILE A 93 -34.35 -48.80 -15.30
N GLU A 94 -35.26 -49.05 -14.36
CA GLU A 94 -35.34 -48.25 -13.13
C GLU A 94 -34.19 -48.64 -12.19
N GLY A 95 -33.50 -47.65 -11.60
CA GLY A 95 -32.57 -47.89 -10.48
C GLY A 95 -31.06 -47.90 -10.78
N TYR A 96 -30.56 -47.10 -11.74
CA TYR A 96 -29.11 -46.89 -11.90
C TYR A 96 -28.64 -45.59 -11.23
N GLU A 97 -27.47 -45.65 -10.57
CA GLU A 97 -26.84 -44.51 -9.90
C GLU A 97 -25.55 -44.14 -10.64
N VAL A 98 -25.41 -42.87 -11.03
CA VAL A 98 -24.20 -42.35 -11.67
C VAL A 98 -23.42 -41.54 -10.65
N THR A 99 -22.19 -41.96 -10.39
CA THR A 99 -21.27 -41.21 -9.53
C THR A 99 -20.11 -40.66 -10.33
N ALA A 100 -19.83 -39.37 -10.14
CA ALA A 100 -18.61 -38.72 -10.61
C ALA A 100 -17.70 -38.46 -9.40
N GLN A 101 -16.45 -38.86 -9.46
CA GLN A 101 -15.46 -38.67 -8.41
C GLN A 101 -14.26 -37.91 -8.97
N LEU A 102 -13.84 -36.85 -8.27
CA LEU A 102 -12.56 -36.20 -8.49
C LEU A 102 -11.53 -36.80 -7.53
N CYS A 103 -10.50 -37.40 -8.09
CA CYS A 103 -9.37 -37.96 -7.36
C CYS A 103 -8.11 -37.12 -7.55
N LEU A 104 -7.33 -36.93 -6.48
CA LEU A 104 -5.96 -36.43 -6.52
C LEU A 104 -5.05 -37.54 -5.97
N ASP A 105 -4.07 -37.98 -6.76
CA ASP A 105 -3.18 -39.10 -6.41
C ASP A 105 -3.94 -40.32 -5.88
N ASP A 106 -5.00 -40.70 -6.61
CA ASP A 106 -5.94 -41.80 -6.31
C ASP A 106 -6.83 -41.64 -5.06
N ALA A 107 -6.69 -40.58 -4.26
CA ALA A 107 -7.61 -40.25 -3.17
C ALA A 107 -8.83 -39.48 -3.70
N VAL A 108 -10.05 -39.94 -3.41
CA VAL A 108 -11.29 -39.22 -3.76
C VAL A 108 -11.36 -37.95 -2.90
N VAL A 109 -11.27 -36.80 -3.55
CA VAL A 109 -11.32 -35.47 -2.90
C VAL A 109 -12.75 -34.92 -2.92
N GLN A 110 -13.51 -35.28 -3.95
CA GLN A 110 -14.91 -34.88 -4.07
C GLN A 110 -15.69 -35.92 -4.87
N GLU A 111 -16.94 -36.17 -4.47
CA GLU A 111 -17.84 -37.10 -5.12
C GLU A 111 -19.20 -36.44 -5.34
N TRP A 112 -19.78 -36.68 -6.51
CA TRP A 112 -21.10 -36.23 -6.90
C TRP A 112 -21.94 -37.44 -7.30
N ARG A 113 -23.13 -37.54 -6.72
CA ARG A 113 -24.19 -38.44 -7.21
C ARG A 113 -25.03 -37.64 -8.19
N LEU A 114 -25.15 -38.14 -9.41
CA LEU A 114 -25.85 -37.49 -10.50
C LEU A 114 -27.17 -38.21 -10.74
N GLU A 115 -28.26 -37.45 -10.79
CA GLU A 115 -29.54 -37.96 -11.26
C GLU A 115 -29.44 -38.25 -12.77
N PRO A 116 -30.08 -39.33 -13.27
CA PRO A 116 -30.10 -39.67 -14.70
C PRO A 116 -30.44 -38.50 -15.64
N ALA A 117 -31.33 -37.61 -15.21
CA ALA A 117 -31.76 -36.44 -15.99
C ALA A 117 -30.68 -35.34 -16.13
N ASP A 118 -29.73 -35.26 -15.19
CA ASP A 118 -28.65 -34.28 -15.23
C ASP A 118 -27.57 -34.65 -16.25
N VAL A 119 -27.46 -35.95 -16.59
CA VAL A 119 -26.50 -36.46 -17.58
C VAL A 119 -26.99 -36.29 -19.03
N ILE A 120 -28.32 -36.25 -19.23
CA ILE A 120 -28.97 -36.21 -20.56
C ILE A 120 -29.19 -34.76 -21.03
N SER A 121 -29.31 -33.80 -20.12
CA SER A 121 -29.39 -32.38 -20.50
C SER A 121 -27.98 -31.81 -20.72
N GLU A 122 -27.77 -30.92 -21.71
CA GLU A 122 -26.51 -30.15 -21.91
C GLU A 122 -26.11 -29.25 -20.71
N LYS A 123 -26.73 -29.43 -19.54
CA LYS A 123 -26.35 -28.78 -18.30
C LYS A 123 -25.05 -29.41 -17.80
N GLY A 124 -23.93 -28.82 -18.19
CA GLY A 124 -22.62 -29.20 -17.68
C GLY A 124 -22.54 -29.14 -16.16
N LEU A 125 -21.68 -29.98 -15.59
CA LEU A 125 -21.34 -29.92 -14.17
C LEU A 125 -20.60 -28.61 -13.88
N PHE A 126 -21.13 -27.81 -12.96
CA PHE A 126 -20.48 -26.59 -12.48
C PHE A 126 -19.76 -26.88 -11.17
N LEU A 127 -18.45 -26.61 -11.13
CA LEU A 127 -17.72 -26.55 -9.88
C LEU A 127 -18.01 -25.21 -9.20
N ASP A 128 -18.78 -25.24 -8.10
CA ASP A 128 -19.09 -24.05 -7.31
C ASP A 128 -17.87 -23.45 -6.58
N ARG A 129 -16.69 -24.10 -6.65
CA ARG A 129 -15.44 -23.62 -6.09
C ARG A 129 -14.28 -23.80 -7.08
N PRO A 130 -13.37 -22.81 -7.20
CA PRO A 130 -12.17 -22.97 -8.01
C PRO A 130 -11.31 -24.08 -7.41
N LEU A 131 -10.90 -25.02 -8.25
CA LEU A 131 -9.99 -26.09 -7.86
C LEU A 131 -8.56 -25.64 -8.16
N VAL A 132 -7.74 -25.50 -7.13
CA VAL A 132 -6.30 -25.23 -7.29
C VAL A 132 -5.57 -26.56 -7.13
N ILE A 133 -5.02 -27.08 -8.22
CA ILE A 133 -4.19 -28.29 -8.22
C ILE A 133 -2.74 -27.81 -8.25
N ASP A 134 -2.00 -28.06 -7.18
CA ASP A 134 -0.59 -27.67 -7.06
C ASP A 134 0.27 -28.94 -7.00
N GLY A 135 0.63 -29.45 -8.19
CA GLY A 135 1.31 -30.74 -8.36
C GLY A 135 0.41 -31.96 -8.08
N GLY A 136 0.71 -33.08 -8.76
CA GLY A 136 -0.02 -34.35 -8.65
C GLY A 136 -0.88 -34.70 -9.87
N ASP A 137 -1.27 -35.97 -9.98
CA ASP A 137 -2.14 -36.44 -11.06
C ASP A 137 -3.60 -36.31 -10.60
N ALA A 138 -4.37 -35.44 -11.28
CA ALA A 138 -5.80 -35.32 -11.05
C ALA A 138 -6.55 -36.26 -12.00
N ALA A 139 -7.45 -37.09 -11.47
CA ALA A 139 -8.27 -38.00 -12.25
C ALA A 139 -9.75 -37.74 -11.99
N LEU A 140 -10.55 -37.61 -13.05
CA LEU A 140 -12.00 -37.69 -12.93
C LEU A 140 -12.42 -39.13 -13.24
N ARG A 141 -13.09 -39.78 -12.29
CA ARG A 141 -13.65 -41.12 -12.44
C ARG A 141 -15.17 -41.02 -12.55
N LEU A 142 -15.73 -41.64 -13.57
CA LEU A 142 -17.17 -41.86 -13.68
C LEU A 142 -17.43 -43.35 -13.47
N ALA A 143 -18.35 -43.66 -12.56
CA ALA A 143 -18.82 -45.01 -12.31
C ALA A 143 -20.35 -45.02 -12.42
N ILE A 144 -20.87 -45.98 -13.19
CA ILE A 144 -22.30 -46.22 -13.37
C ILE A 144 -22.60 -47.56 -12.69
N TYR A 145 -23.52 -47.55 -11.73
CA TYR A 145 -23.92 -48.74 -11.00
C TYR A 145 -25.35 -49.13 -11.41
N SER A 146 -25.56 -50.41 -11.72
CA SER A 146 -26.87 -51.01 -11.98
C SER A 146 -27.08 -52.17 -11.00
N GLU A 147 -28.25 -52.24 -10.37
CA GLU A 147 -28.56 -53.31 -9.41
C GLU A 147 -28.67 -54.72 -10.03
N GLN A 148 -28.72 -54.84 -11.36
CA GLN A 148 -28.96 -56.13 -12.03
C GLN A 148 -27.76 -56.74 -12.79
N GLU A 149 -26.64 -56.05 -12.96
CA GLU A 149 -25.37 -56.65 -13.42
C GLU A 149 -24.23 -55.62 -13.24
N GLU A 150 -23.13 -56.01 -12.57
CA GLU A 150 -21.93 -55.18 -12.47
C GLU A 150 -21.22 -55.14 -13.84
N ILE A 151 -21.50 -54.13 -14.65
CA ILE A 151 -20.61 -53.73 -15.75
C ILE A 151 -19.91 -52.44 -15.31
N PRO A 152 -18.75 -52.51 -14.62
CA PRO A 152 -18.00 -51.32 -14.25
C PRO A 152 -17.35 -50.72 -15.50
N VAL A 153 -18.06 -49.84 -16.21
CA VAL A 153 -17.44 -48.99 -17.24
C VAL A 153 -16.70 -47.87 -16.50
N THR A 154 -15.43 -48.11 -16.18
CA THR A 154 -14.58 -47.09 -15.56
C THR A 154 -13.90 -46.28 -16.66
N VAL A 155 -14.43 -45.10 -16.98
CA VAL A 155 -13.70 -44.15 -17.83
C VAL A 155 -12.71 -43.39 -16.95
N ARG A 156 -11.42 -43.72 -17.05
CA ARG A 156 -10.35 -42.94 -16.42
C ARG A 156 -9.86 -41.87 -17.37
N SER A 157 -10.10 -40.62 -17.02
CA SER A 157 -9.41 -39.48 -17.62
C SER A 157 -8.42 -38.93 -16.60
N THR A 158 -7.12 -39.04 -16.90
CA THR A 158 -6.06 -38.39 -16.12
C THR A 158 -5.69 -37.08 -16.78
N ALA A 159 -5.86 -35.98 -16.03
CA ALA A 159 -5.40 -34.66 -16.41
C ALA A 159 -4.11 -34.36 -15.64
N ARG A 160 -3.02 -34.17 -16.37
CA ARG A 160 -1.70 -33.89 -15.81
C ARG A 160 -1.25 -32.50 -16.25
N ILE A 161 -0.89 -31.67 -15.27
CA ILE A 161 -0.31 -30.34 -15.49
C ILE A 161 1.17 -30.41 -15.14
N GLU A 162 2.03 -30.50 -16.16
CA GLU A 162 3.49 -30.43 -15.99
C GLU A 162 4.05 -29.27 -16.82
N ASN A 163 4.86 -28.39 -16.21
CA ASN A 163 5.55 -27.29 -16.88
C ASN A 163 4.64 -26.41 -17.77
N ASN A 164 3.49 -25.98 -17.25
CA ASN A 164 2.49 -25.17 -17.97
C ASN A 164 1.87 -25.86 -19.20
N LYS A 165 1.95 -27.20 -19.30
CA LYS A 165 1.24 -27.99 -20.31
C LYS A 165 0.12 -28.78 -19.65
N PHE A 166 -1.10 -28.58 -20.12
CA PHE A 166 -2.24 -29.43 -19.80
C PHE A 166 -2.22 -30.63 -20.74
N SER A 167 -2.11 -31.84 -20.21
CA SER A 167 -2.19 -33.08 -20.99
C SER A 167 -3.26 -33.98 -20.39
N CYS A 168 -4.18 -34.46 -21.23
CA CYS A 168 -5.26 -35.34 -20.82
C CYS A 168 -5.05 -36.70 -21.49
N ARG A 169 -4.93 -37.76 -20.70
CA ARG A 169 -4.80 -39.13 -21.22
C ARG A 169 -6.04 -39.91 -20.81
N ILE A 170 -6.80 -40.40 -21.80
CA ILE A 170 -7.97 -41.26 -21.56
C ILE A 170 -7.49 -42.70 -21.68
N GLY A 171 -7.65 -43.47 -20.60
CA GLY A 171 -7.21 -44.86 -20.52
C GLY A 171 -8.21 -45.84 -21.13
N ASN A 172 -7.78 -46.49 -22.21
CA ASN A 172 -8.20 -47.78 -22.76
C ASN A 172 -9.69 -48.01 -23.05
N THR A 173 -10.11 -47.68 -24.28
CA THR A 173 -11.23 -48.34 -24.97
C THR A 173 -10.94 -48.37 -26.47
N ASP A 174 -11.01 -49.54 -27.11
CA ASP A 174 -10.83 -49.81 -28.55
C ASP A 174 -11.86 -49.14 -29.48
N THR A 175 -12.50 -48.06 -29.04
CA THR A 175 -13.42 -47.26 -29.85
C THR A 175 -13.11 -45.78 -29.66
N MET A 176 -12.60 -45.14 -30.71
CA MET A 176 -12.34 -43.70 -30.76
C MET A 176 -13.61 -42.92 -30.36
N ARG A 177 -13.51 -42.11 -29.29
CA ARG A 177 -14.52 -41.10 -28.96
C ARG A 177 -13.83 -39.83 -28.44
N THR A 178 -14.17 -38.70 -29.05
CA THR A 178 -13.60 -37.38 -28.78
C THR A 178 -14.26 -36.78 -27.53
N LEU A 179 -13.45 -36.46 -26.52
CA LEU A 179 -13.88 -35.67 -25.36
C LEU A 179 -13.66 -34.19 -25.67
N ASN A 180 -14.73 -33.40 -25.81
CA ASN A 180 -14.64 -31.95 -25.99
C ASN A 180 -14.61 -31.26 -24.62
N LEU A 181 -13.44 -30.75 -24.23
CA LEU A 181 -13.27 -29.98 -23.00
C LEU A 181 -13.34 -28.48 -23.34
N GLN A 182 -14.41 -27.80 -22.93
CA GLN A 182 -14.57 -26.36 -23.20
C GLN A 182 -14.21 -25.57 -21.95
N VAL A 183 -13.04 -24.93 -21.94
CA VAL A 183 -12.62 -24.03 -20.86
C VAL A 183 -13.15 -22.63 -21.15
N ARG A 184 -14.14 -22.15 -20.39
CA ARG A 184 -14.64 -20.76 -20.50
C ARG A 184 -14.06 -19.90 -19.39
N GLY A 185 -13.08 -19.07 -19.72
CA GLY A 185 -12.67 -17.96 -18.87
C GLY A 185 -13.69 -16.82 -18.96
N SER A 186 -14.34 -16.46 -17.86
CA SER A 186 -15.11 -15.21 -17.80
C SER A 186 -14.18 -14.06 -17.41
N TYR A 187 -13.95 -13.11 -18.31
CA TYR A 187 -13.37 -11.82 -17.95
C TYR A 187 -14.41 -11.06 -17.11
N GLY A 188 -14.34 -11.24 -15.79
CA GLY A 188 -15.32 -10.70 -14.85
C GLY A 188 -15.31 -9.17 -14.77
N THR A 189 -16.36 -8.63 -14.16
CA THR A 189 -16.67 -7.21 -13.84
C THR A 189 -15.53 -6.30 -13.30
N HIS A 190 -14.35 -6.84 -13.08
CA HIS A 190 -13.14 -6.18 -12.60
C HIS A 190 -12.61 -5.13 -13.59
N THR A 191 -12.71 -5.37 -14.90
CA THR A 191 -12.20 -4.43 -15.92
C THR A 191 -12.95 -3.09 -15.91
N VAL A 192 -14.26 -3.10 -15.61
CA VAL A 192 -15.09 -1.88 -15.56
C VAL A 192 -14.73 -1.03 -14.34
N ARG A 193 -14.57 -1.66 -13.17
CA ARG A 193 -14.18 -0.94 -11.94
C ARG A 193 -12.81 -0.28 -12.14
N LEU A 194 -11.85 -1.04 -12.66
CA LEU A 194 -10.50 -0.55 -12.89
C LEU A 194 -10.45 0.56 -13.95
N PHE A 195 -11.28 0.46 -14.99
CA PHE A 195 -11.46 1.52 -15.99
C PHE A 195 -11.98 2.82 -15.40
N VAL A 196 -13.04 2.77 -14.58
CA VAL A 196 -13.61 3.96 -13.91
C VAL A 196 -12.56 4.64 -13.04
N PHE A 197 -11.68 3.87 -12.39
CA PHE A 197 -10.62 4.45 -11.58
C PHE A 197 -9.47 5.03 -12.39
N CYS A 198 -9.01 4.37 -13.45
CA CYS A 198 -8.04 4.98 -14.37
C CYS A 198 -8.57 6.32 -14.87
N LEU A 199 -9.84 6.37 -15.28
CA LEU A 199 -10.50 7.61 -15.69
C LEU A 199 -10.49 8.67 -14.58
N PHE A 200 -10.70 8.28 -13.33
CA PHE A 200 -10.60 9.19 -12.18
C PHE A 200 -9.19 9.78 -12.02
N ILE A 201 -8.14 8.95 -12.07
CA ILE A 201 -6.75 9.41 -11.97
C ILE A 201 -6.40 10.34 -13.16
N TYR A 202 -6.78 9.98 -14.38
CA TYR A 202 -6.56 10.83 -15.55
C TYR A 202 -7.30 12.16 -15.45
N THR A 203 -8.53 12.15 -14.93
CA THR A 203 -9.31 13.38 -14.69
C THR A 203 -8.60 14.28 -13.68
N LEU A 204 -8.02 13.69 -12.63
CA LEU A 204 -7.28 14.42 -11.61
C LEU A 204 -5.98 15.03 -12.17
N LEU A 205 -5.22 14.28 -12.95
CA LEU A 205 -4.03 14.77 -13.66
C LEU A 205 -4.38 15.89 -14.66
N PHE A 206 -5.51 15.74 -15.37
CA PHE A 206 -6.03 16.78 -16.24
C PHE A 206 -6.36 18.05 -15.45
N PHE A 207 -7.03 17.95 -14.30
CA PHE A 207 -7.32 19.11 -13.46
C PHE A 207 -6.06 19.79 -12.91
N MET A 208 -5.02 19.02 -12.55
CA MET A 208 -3.72 19.59 -12.17
C MET A 208 -3.10 20.40 -13.31
N LEU A 209 -3.05 19.83 -14.52
CA LEU A 209 -2.53 20.51 -15.70
C LEU A 209 -3.36 21.76 -16.03
N TYR A 210 -4.68 21.60 -16.10
CA TYR A 210 -5.62 22.66 -16.43
C TYR A 210 -5.53 23.82 -15.43
N ASN A 211 -5.50 23.54 -14.12
CA ASN A 211 -5.37 24.59 -13.11
C ASN A 211 -3.99 25.26 -13.14
N SER A 212 -2.93 24.53 -13.51
CA SER A 212 -1.58 25.08 -13.69
C SER A 212 -1.49 26.04 -14.87
N ILE A 213 -2.31 25.83 -15.90
CA ILE A 213 -2.37 26.70 -17.09
C ILE A 213 -3.25 27.92 -16.81
N LEU A 214 -4.45 27.72 -16.26
CA LEU A 214 -5.42 28.80 -16.05
C LEU A 214 -5.08 29.70 -14.86
N ASN A 215 -4.59 29.12 -13.77
CA ASN A 215 -4.27 29.82 -12.54
C ASN A 215 -2.79 29.58 -12.20
N PRO A 216 -1.85 30.09 -13.00
CA PRO A 216 -0.45 29.69 -12.91
C PRO A 216 0.18 30.10 -11.59
N VAL A 217 -0.14 31.28 -11.04
CA VAL A 217 0.44 31.81 -9.79
C VAL A 217 -0.48 31.55 -8.61
N PHE A 218 0.03 30.92 -7.56
CA PHE A 218 -0.69 30.69 -6.31
C PHE A 218 -0.81 31.99 -5.51
N ASP A 219 -1.99 32.60 -5.59
CA ASP A 219 -2.42 33.76 -4.82
C ASP A 219 -3.33 33.34 -3.65
N LYS A 220 -4.29 32.46 -3.92
CA LYS A 220 -5.22 31.88 -2.95
C LYS A 220 -5.65 30.49 -3.37
N LYS A 221 -6.08 29.68 -2.41
CA LYS A 221 -6.61 28.34 -2.66
C LYS A 221 -7.96 28.44 -3.37
N ASN A 222 -8.04 27.90 -4.58
CA ASN A 222 -9.26 27.88 -5.38
C ASN A 222 -10.02 26.54 -5.25
N THR A 223 -11.13 26.39 -5.97
CA THR A 223 -11.93 25.15 -5.94
C THR A 223 -11.17 23.97 -6.53
N MET A 224 -10.39 24.17 -7.60
CA MET A 224 -9.58 23.12 -8.21
C MET A 224 -8.49 22.61 -7.27
N ASP A 225 -7.84 23.51 -6.51
CA ASP A 225 -6.89 23.13 -5.46
C ASP A 225 -7.53 22.15 -4.45
N LYS A 226 -8.78 22.41 -4.05
CA LYS A 226 -9.52 21.55 -3.12
C LYS A 226 -9.86 20.19 -3.73
N ILE A 227 -10.31 20.18 -4.99
CA ILE A 227 -10.58 18.94 -5.73
C ILE A 227 -9.30 18.10 -5.83
N ILE A 228 -8.17 18.73 -6.12
CA ILE A 228 -6.86 18.09 -6.22
C ILE A 228 -6.41 17.50 -4.87
N ILE A 229 -6.58 18.25 -3.77
CA ILE A 229 -6.27 17.78 -2.42
C ILE A 229 -7.12 16.55 -2.07
N TRP A 230 -8.44 16.65 -2.19
CA TRP A 230 -9.33 15.54 -1.86
C TRP A 230 -9.13 14.35 -2.78
N GLY A 231 -8.93 14.60 -4.08
CA GLY A 231 -8.62 13.57 -5.06
C GLY A 231 -7.34 12.82 -4.71
N SER A 232 -6.28 13.52 -4.30
CA SER A 232 -5.02 12.91 -3.84
C SER A 232 -5.24 12.04 -2.61
N MET A 233 -5.89 12.58 -1.59
CA MET A 233 -6.15 11.86 -0.35
C MET A 233 -7.00 10.60 -0.58
N ILE A 234 -8.08 10.71 -1.36
CA ILE A 234 -8.95 9.59 -1.70
C ILE A 234 -8.18 8.55 -2.52
N SER A 235 -7.43 8.99 -3.54
CA SER A 235 -6.63 8.07 -4.36
C SER A 235 -5.67 7.26 -3.48
N CYS A 236 -4.94 7.92 -2.58
CA CYS A 236 -4.03 7.23 -1.68
C CYS A 236 -4.75 6.24 -0.75
N THR A 237 -5.87 6.67 -0.16
CA THR A 237 -6.68 5.85 0.75
C THR A 237 -7.17 4.57 0.07
N LEU A 238 -7.53 4.68 -1.21
CA LEU A 238 -8.11 3.57 -1.97
C LEU A 238 -7.05 2.68 -2.60
N PHE A 239 -5.92 3.19 -3.05
CA PHE A 239 -4.97 2.41 -3.86
C PHE A 239 -3.84 1.75 -3.08
N PHE A 240 -3.55 2.25 -1.89
CA PHE A 240 -2.52 1.70 -1.06
C PHE A 240 -3.17 1.19 0.23
N ALA A 241 -2.76 0.00 0.66
CA ALA A 241 -3.05 -0.48 1.99
C ALA A 241 -2.00 -1.49 2.41
N HIS A 242 -1.30 -1.25 3.53
CA HIS A 242 -0.40 -2.23 4.12
C HIS A 242 -1.18 -3.31 4.88
N TYR A 243 -1.86 -4.15 4.11
CA TYR A 243 -2.92 -5.05 4.56
C TYR A 243 -2.48 -6.02 5.65
N ASN A 244 -1.27 -6.56 5.56
CA ASN A 244 -0.76 -7.52 6.55
C ASN A 244 -0.55 -6.88 7.93
N ASP A 245 0.07 -5.71 7.98
CA ASP A 245 0.26 -5.00 9.26
C ASP A 245 -1.06 -4.45 9.80
N MET A 246 -1.95 -3.97 8.92
CA MET A 246 -3.28 -3.51 9.33
C MET A 246 -4.15 -4.63 9.89
N LYS A 247 -4.02 -5.86 9.39
CA LYS A 247 -4.65 -7.04 10.00
C LYS A 247 -4.18 -7.27 11.44
N ILE A 248 -2.88 -7.14 11.68
CA ILE A 248 -2.29 -7.35 13.00
C ILE A 248 -2.75 -6.23 13.94
N ILE A 249 -2.70 -4.97 13.50
CA ILE A 249 -3.14 -3.81 14.27
C ILE A 249 -4.60 -3.93 14.71
N THR A 250 -5.48 -4.31 13.79
CA THR A 250 -6.92 -4.52 14.08
C THR A 250 -7.16 -5.71 15.00
N GLU A 251 -6.42 -6.80 14.84
CA GLU A 251 -6.50 -7.93 15.76
C GLU A 251 -6.10 -7.54 17.19
N LEU A 252 -4.97 -6.84 17.34
CA LEU A 252 -4.49 -6.34 18.64
C LEU A 252 -5.46 -5.34 19.28
N SER A 253 -6.14 -4.54 18.44
CA SER A 253 -7.21 -3.64 18.85
C SER A 253 -8.40 -4.40 19.46
N TYR A 254 -8.86 -5.48 18.83
CA TYR A 254 -9.89 -6.36 19.40
C TYR A 254 -9.44 -7.06 20.67
N GLN A 255 -8.20 -7.53 20.72
CA GLN A 255 -7.64 -8.17 21.90
C GLN A 255 -7.58 -7.20 23.09
N LEU A 256 -7.23 -5.93 22.87
CA LEU A 256 -7.29 -4.92 23.92
C LEU A 256 -8.71 -4.74 24.45
N LEU A 257 -9.71 -4.64 23.56
CA LEU A 257 -11.12 -4.52 23.95
C LEU A 257 -11.60 -5.73 24.76
N LYS A 258 -11.19 -6.95 24.40
CA LYS A 258 -11.50 -8.17 25.15
C LYS A 258 -10.77 -8.22 26.50
N ALA A 259 -9.48 -7.88 26.53
CA ALA A 259 -8.72 -7.80 27.78
C ALA A 259 -9.35 -6.81 28.76
N ILE A 260 -9.89 -5.68 28.28
CA ILE A 260 -10.65 -4.74 29.10
C ILE A 260 -11.94 -5.40 29.64
N GLN A 261 -12.71 -6.08 28.79
CA GLN A 261 -13.95 -6.76 29.17
C GLN A 261 -13.72 -7.86 30.22
N GLU A 262 -12.60 -8.57 30.14
CA GLU A 262 -12.21 -9.63 31.06
C GLU A 262 -11.51 -9.12 32.34
N GLY A 263 -11.30 -7.80 32.48
CA GLY A 263 -10.57 -7.23 33.62
C GLY A 263 -9.05 -7.46 33.59
N LYS A 264 -8.49 -7.82 32.42
CA LYS A 264 -7.08 -8.13 32.18
C LYS A 264 -6.28 -6.98 31.53
N LEU A 265 -6.75 -5.74 31.61
CA LEU A 265 -6.08 -4.56 31.01
C LEU A 265 -4.60 -4.43 31.39
N PHE A 266 -4.23 -4.71 32.64
CA PHE A 266 -2.85 -4.62 33.11
C PHE A 266 -1.97 -5.80 32.70
N GLN A 267 -2.57 -6.85 32.14
CA GLN A 267 -1.91 -8.04 31.59
C GLN A 267 -2.09 -8.09 30.07
N PHE A 268 -2.32 -6.93 29.42
CA PHE A 268 -2.65 -6.87 28.00
C PHE A 268 -1.60 -7.55 27.11
N TYR A 269 -0.30 -7.41 27.42
CA TYR A 269 0.75 -7.99 26.59
C TYR A 269 0.81 -9.51 26.72
N GLU A 270 0.62 -10.06 27.93
CA GLU A 270 0.44 -11.50 28.14
C GLU A 270 -0.80 -12.01 27.40
N TYR A 271 -1.92 -11.31 27.56
CA TYR A 271 -3.17 -11.65 26.89
C TYR A 271 -3.01 -11.65 25.38
N ALA A 272 -2.38 -10.62 24.80
CA ALA A 272 -2.13 -10.53 23.38
C ALA A 272 -1.18 -11.63 22.89
N LEU A 273 -0.16 -11.99 23.69
CA LEU A 273 0.74 -13.09 23.38
C LEU A 273 0.03 -14.44 23.32
N GLU A 274 -0.79 -14.74 24.32
CA GLU A 274 -1.55 -15.99 24.42
C GLU A 274 -2.64 -16.13 23.36
N ASN A 275 -3.15 -15.01 22.84
CA ASN A 275 -4.29 -14.99 21.93
C ASN A 275 -3.95 -14.53 20.50
N SER A 276 -2.68 -14.28 20.19
CA SER A 276 -2.29 -13.81 18.85
C SER A 276 -2.40 -14.91 17.80
N LEU A 277 -3.03 -14.55 16.68
CA LEU A 277 -3.06 -15.36 15.46
C LEU A 277 -1.82 -15.13 14.57
N TYR A 278 -0.97 -14.17 14.94
CA TYR A 278 0.16 -13.72 14.14
C TYR A 278 1.48 -13.74 14.92
N PRO A 279 2.62 -14.02 14.26
CA PRO A 279 3.93 -14.05 14.90
C PRO A 279 4.38 -12.66 15.37
N ASN A 280 3.97 -11.60 14.67
CA ASN A 280 4.16 -10.22 15.10
C ASN A 280 3.09 -9.85 16.14
N ASN A 281 3.53 -9.54 17.36
CA ASN A 281 2.65 -9.28 18.51
C ASN A 281 2.70 -7.80 18.95
N ALA A 282 2.02 -7.47 20.06
CA ALA A 282 1.89 -6.12 20.60
C ALA A 282 3.25 -5.45 20.92
N ASN A 283 3.84 -4.78 19.93
CA ASN A 283 5.17 -4.16 19.98
C ASN A 283 5.14 -2.65 20.25
N TYR A 284 3.96 -2.04 20.27
CA TYR A 284 3.77 -0.64 20.61
C TYR A 284 3.30 -0.46 22.05
N ASN A 285 3.40 0.77 22.54
CA ASN A 285 2.79 1.17 23.80
C ASN A 285 1.26 1.05 23.71
N ILE A 286 0.62 0.67 24.82
CA ILE A 286 -0.83 0.53 24.93
C ILE A 286 -1.61 1.78 24.50
N LEU A 287 -1.03 2.98 24.64
CA LEU A 287 -1.68 4.21 24.17
C LEU A 287 -2.03 4.17 22.67
N LEU A 288 -1.17 3.56 21.84
CA LEU A 288 -1.44 3.45 20.41
C LEU A 288 -2.60 2.47 20.15
N TYR A 289 -2.63 1.35 20.86
CA TYR A 289 -3.72 0.37 20.75
C TYR A 289 -5.04 0.89 21.30
N MET A 290 -5.03 1.80 22.28
CA MET A 290 -6.26 2.48 22.70
C MET A 290 -6.85 3.36 21.60
N VAL A 291 -6.00 4.02 20.80
CA VAL A 291 -6.48 4.80 19.64
C VAL A 291 -7.12 3.87 18.62
N THR A 292 -6.49 2.74 18.30
CA THR A 292 -7.07 1.77 17.35
C THR A 292 -8.34 1.14 17.89
N ALA A 293 -8.41 0.83 19.18
CA ALA A 293 -9.61 0.28 19.82
C ALA A 293 -10.81 1.24 19.72
N VAL A 294 -10.57 2.55 19.83
CA VAL A 294 -11.61 3.56 19.60
C VAL A 294 -12.00 3.62 18.12
N ILE A 295 -11.03 3.54 17.21
CA ILE A 295 -11.29 3.53 15.76
C ILE A 295 -12.11 2.31 15.35
N ASP A 296 -11.80 1.12 15.87
CA ASP A 296 -12.45 -0.14 15.46
C ASP A 296 -13.80 -0.39 16.15
N LEU A 297 -14.16 0.42 17.16
CA LEU A 297 -15.40 0.24 17.90
C LEU A 297 -16.66 0.20 17.02
N PRO A 298 -16.82 1.04 15.98
CA PRO A 298 -17.97 0.96 15.07
C PRO A 298 -18.03 -0.35 14.28
N VAL A 299 -16.87 -0.88 13.84
CA VAL A 299 -16.78 -2.18 13.16
C VAL A 299 -17.23 -3.29 14.11
N LEU A 300 -16.76 -3.27 15.36
CA LEU A 300 -17.17 -4.23 16.38
C LEU A 300 -18.68 -4.19 16.65
N ILE A 301 -19.26 -2.99 16.75
CA ILE A 301 -20.71 -2.82 16.96
C ILE A 301 -21.48 -3.40 15.80
N CYS A 302 -21.10 -3.10 14.56
CA CYS A 302 -21.74 -3.67 13.37
C CYS A 302 -21.66 -5.20 13.36
N SER A 303 -20.51 -5.78 13.65
CA SER A 303 -20.33 -7.24 13.74
C SER A 303 -21.23 -7.85 14.82
N LYS A 304 -21.37 -7.21 15.99
CA LYS A 304 -22.28 -7.66 17.06
C LYS A 304 -23.76 -7.54 16.71
N LEU A 305 -24.13 -6.61 15.83
CA LEU A 305 -25.49 -6.47 15.29
C LEU A 305 -25.79 -7.48 14.17
N GLY A 306 -24.84 -8.36 13.83
CA GLY A 306 -25.01 -9.39 12.80
C GLY A 306 -24.63 -8.94 11.39
N PHE A 307 -24.02 -7.76 11.21
CA PHE A 307 -23.48 -7.36 9.91
C PHE A 307 -22.16 -8.07 9.63
N GLY A 308 -22.09 -8.85 8.54
CA GLY A 308 -20.85 -9.45 8.09
C GLY A 308 -19.92 -8.41 7.47
N ILE A 309 -18.88 -7.99 8.19
CA ILE A 309 -17.82 -7.10 7.68
C ILE A 309 -16.63 -7.95 7.26
N SER A 310 -16.25 -7.87 5.98
CA SER A 310 -15.05 -8.53 5.49
C SER A 310 -13.79 -7.80 5.98
N LYS A 311 -12.68 -8.53 6.11
CA LYS A 311 -11.41 -7.95 6.58
C LYS A 311 -10.90 -6.81 5.69
N GLY A 312 -11.10 -6.91 4.39
CA GLY A 312 -10.77 -5.84 3.44
C GLY A 312 -11.59 -4.57 3.67
N LEU A 313 -12.88 -4.70 3.97
CA LEU A 313 -13.75 -3.55 4.25
C LEU A 313 -13.39 -2.87 5.58
N GLU A 314 -13.05 -3.65 6.60
CA GLU A 314 -12.55 -3.14 7.87
C GLU A 314 -11.26 -2.32 7.69
N ILE A 315 -10.28 -2.84 6.95
CA ILE A 315 -9.01 -2.13 6.71
C ILE A 315 -9.24 -0.86 5.90
N LEU A 316 -10.10 -0.91 4.89
CA LEU A 316 -10.49 0.28 4.13
C LEU A 316 -11.17 1.32 5.02
N TYR A 317 -12.05 0.90 5.93
CA TYR A 317 -12.68 1.79 6.90
C TYR A 317 -11.63 2.51 7.77
N ILE A 318 -10.63 1.79 8.27
CA ILE A 318 -9.57 2.40 9.09
C ILE A 318 -8.74 3.38 8.27
N ASN A 319 -8.37 3.04 7.03
CA ASN A 319 -7.66 3.95 6.14
C ASN A 319 -8.47 5.24 5.92
N VAL A 320 -9.80 5.15 5.77
CA VAL A 320 -10.68 6.32 5.68
C VAL A 320 -10.64 7.15 6.98
N VAL A 321 -10.67 6.51 8.15
CA VAL A 321 -10.55 7.21 9.44
C VAL A 321 -9.19 7.91 9.56
N LEU A 322 -8.09 7.26 9.17
CA LEU A 322 -6.76 7.86 9.15
C LEU A 322 -6.66 9.03 8.16
N CYS A 323 -7.32 8.92 7.00
CA CYS A 323 -7.46 10.01 6.03
C CYS A 323 -8.21 11.22 6.63
N VAL A 324 -9.26 10.98 7.41
CA VAL A 324 -9.99 12.03 8.14
C VAL A 324 -9.10 12.67 9.21
N ILE A 325 -8.33 11.88 9.96
CA ILE A 325 -7.36 12.39 10.94
C ILE A 325 -6.32 13.27 10.23
N PHE A 326 -5.76 12.82 9.10
CA PHE A 326 -4.84 13.60 8.27
C PHE A 326 -5.45 14.92 7.79
N TYR A 327 -6.73 14.92 7.41
CA TYR A 327 -7.42 16.17 7.10
C TYR A 327 -7.40 17.15 8.28
N PHE A 328 -7.72 16.68 9.48
CA PHE A 328 -7.75 17.51 10.68
C PHE A 328 -6.36 17.96 11.15
N THR A 329 -5.30 17.18 10.91
CA THR A 329 -3.93 17.64 11.22
C THR A 329 -3.55 18.87 10.39
N GLY A 330 -3.94 18.93 9.11
CA GLY A 330 -3.75 20.13 8.29
C GLY A 330 -4.53 21.35 8.79
N LYS A 331 -5.71 21.16 9.40
CA LYS A 331 -6.46 22.25 10.07
C LYS A 331 -5.78 22.74 11.34
N LEU A 332 -5.24 21.81 12.13
CA LEU A 332 -4.44 22.15 13.30
C LEU A 332 -3.17 22.91 12.90
N LEU A 333 -2.49 22.45 11.85
CA LEU A 333 -1.35 23.14 11.26
C LEU A 333 -1.73 24.56 10.82
N LYS A 334 -2.83 24.75 10.07
CA LYS A 334 -3.33 26.09 9.69
C LYS A 334 -3.54 26.99 10.90
N LYS A 335 -4.15 26.47 11.97
CA LYS A 335 -4.37 27.21 13.23
C LYS A 335 -3.04 27.65 13.87
N MET A 336 -2.01 26.81 13.79
CA MET A 336 -0.66 27.13 14.25
C MET A 336 0.01 28.19 13.38
N LEU A 337 -0.13 28.13 12.05
CA LEU A 337 0.42 29.13 11.14
C LEU A 337 -0.20 30.52 11.36
N ILE A 338 -1.52 30.57 11.59
CA ILE A 338 -2.23 31.81 11.95
C ILE A 338 -1.72 32.36 13.30
N LEU A 339 -1.45 31.48 14.28
CA LEU A 339 -0.86 31.89 15.57
C LEU A 339 0.53 32.51 15.39
N TRP A 340 1.30 32.06 14.39
CA TRP A 340 2.59 32.64 14.03
C TRP A 340 2.50 33.97 13.27
N LYS A 341 1.28 34.46 13.01
CA LYS A 341 1.00 35.72 12.30
C LYS A 341 1.61 35.77 10.90
N LEU A 342 1.57 34.64 10.20
CA LEU A 342 2.00 34.57 8.80
C LEU A 342 0.96 35.18 7.87
N ASP A 343 1.41 35.63 6.70
CA ASP A 343 0.54 36.14 5.66
C ASP A 343 -0.43 35.06 5.16
N ALA A 344 -1.66 35.47 4.81
CA ALA A 344 -2.72 34.54 4.42
C ALA A 344 -2.31 33.62 3.25
N VAL A 345 -1.55 34.15 2.29
CA VAL A 345 -1.04 33.40 1.14
C VAL A 345 -0.06 32.30 1.59
N ASP A 346 0.89 32.62 2.48
CA ASP A 346 1.85 31.64 2.99
C ASP A 346 1.17 30.56 3.83
N VAL A 347 0.15 30.93 4.62
CA VAL A 347 -0.70 29.98 5.36
C VAL A 347 -1.36 28.99 4.40
N GLU A 348 -1.93 29.49 3.30
CA GLU A 348 -2.61 28.66 2.31
C GLU A 348 -1.65 27.79 1.50
N ILE A 349 -0.49 28.31 1.12
CA ILE A 349 0.57 27.55 0.45
C ILE A 349 1.02 26.39 1.34
N ALA A 350 1.39 26.65 2.59
CA ALA A 350 1.88 25.62 3.50
C ALA A 350 0.79 24.58 3.84
N GLU A 351 -0.47 25.00 4.06
CA GLU A 351 -1.59 24.06 4.25
C GLU A 351 -1.81 23.19 3.01
N THR A 352 -1.77 23.78 1.81
CA THR A 352 -1.99 23.03 0.55
C THR A 352 -0.84 22.08 0.28
N PHE A 353 0.41 22.51 0.48
CA PHE A 353 1.57 21.65 0.33
C PHE A 353 1.59 20.53 1.37
N TYR A 354 1.16 20.77 2.61
CA TYR A 354 1.04 19.72 3.62
C TYR A 354 0.14 18.56 3.14
N TYR A 355 -1.05 18.88 2.61
CA TYR A 355 -1.95 17.84 2.10
C TYR A 355 -1.46 17.15 0.83
N LEU A 356 -0.66 17.85 0.02
CA LEU A 356 -0.08 17.30 -1.21
C LEU A 356 1.34 16.77 -1.01
N ASN A 357 1.84 16.72 0.22
CA ASN A 357 3.18 16.22 0.51
C ASN A 357 3.20 14.71 0.25
N PRO A 358 4.00 14.21 -0.70
CA PRO A 358 3.95 12.80 -1.10
C PRO A 358 4.38 11.84 0.01
N ILE A 359 5.30 12.26 0.90
CA ILE A 359 5.68 11.45 2.05
C ILE A 359 4.48 11.33 2.98
N LEU A 360 3.79 12.42 3.32
CA LEU A 360 2.60 12.33 4.18
C LEU A 360 1.49 11.50 3.53
N LEU A 361 1.19 11.75 2.25
CA LEU A 361 0.17 10.99 1.53
C LEU A 361 0.49 9.49 1.49
N PHE A 362 1.73 9.13 1.17
CA PHE A 362 2.18 7.75 1.11
C PHE A 362 2.27 7.13 2.50
N ALA A 363 3.06 7.70 3.41
CA ALA A 363 3.35 7.16 4.74
C ALA A 363 2.13 7.04 5.66
N THR A 364 1.12 7.89 5.49
CA THR A 364 -0.02 7.94 6.42
C THR A 364 -1.26 7.33 5.81
N VAL A 365 -1.82 8.01 4.81
CA VAL A 365 -3.10 7.65 4.21
C VAL A 365 -2.95 6.45 3.27
N GLY A 366 -1.86 6.40 2.51
CA GLY A 366 -1.59 5.28 1.62
C GLY A 366 -1.14 4.03 2.37
N TYR A 367 -0.20 4.16 3.29
CA TYR A 367 0.31 3.04 4.07
C TYR A 367 -0.74 2.49 5.05
N GLY A 368 -1.67 3.32 5.49
CA GLY A 368 -2.61 2.99 6.56
C GLY A 368 -1.96 3.04 7.95
N GLN A 369 -0.83 3.74 8.11
CA GLN A 369 -0.09 3.71 9.37
C GLN A 369 -0.61 4.71 10.39
N LEU A 370 -0.57 4.30 11.66
CA LEU A 370 -1.05 5.09 12.78
C LEU A 370 -0.15 6.28 13.11
N ASP A 371 0.99 6.44 12.45
CA ASP A 371 1.93 7.55 12.60
C ASP A 371 1.27 8.93 12.48
N ILE A 372 0.19 9.04 11.71
CA ILE A 372 -0.56 10.30 11.61
C ILE A 372 -1.23 10.69 12.92
N THR A 373 -1.66 9.72 13.74
CA THR A 373 -2.23 9.99 15.07
C THR A 373 -1.15 10.56 15.98
N CYS A 374 0.06 10.01 15.93
CA CYS A 374 1.23 10.52 16.62
C CYS A 374 1.59 11.93 16.14
N ALA A 375 1.60 12.17 14.83
CA ALA A 375 1.85 13.50 14.24
C ALA A 375 0.78 14.53 14.61
N ALA A 376 -0.48 14.12 14.78
CA ALA A 376 -1.57 14.99 15.25
C ALA A 376 -1.29 15.50 16.68
N VAL A 377 -0.89 14.60 17.58
CA VAL A 377 -0.53 14.96 18.96
C VAL A 377 0.74 15.81 19.01
N LEU A 378 1.73 15.52 18.17
CA LEU A 378 2.92 16.37 18.03
C LEU A 378 2.56 17.80 17.57
N LEU A 379 1.73 17.95 16.54
CA LEU A 379 1.27 19.27 16.09
C LEU A 379 0.51 20.02 17.20
N LEU A 380 -0.25 19.31 18.03
CA LEU A 380 -0.91 19.90 19.20
C LEU A 380 0.11 20.35 20.24
N ALA A 381 1.15 19.55 20.50
CA ALA A 381 2.26 19.95 21.37
C ALA A 381 2.94 21.22 20.84
N LEU A 382 3.29 21.25 19.55
CA LEU A 382 3.92 22.42 18.91
C LEU A 382 3.03 23.67 18.94
N TYR A 383 1.70 23.51 18.89
CA TYR A 383 0.76 24.60 19.09
C TYR A 383 0.88 25.20 20.49
N PHE A 384 0.97 24.38 21.54
CA PHE A 384 1.17 24.86 22.92
C PHE A 384 2.58 25.40 23.17
N TYR A 385 3.59 24.80 22.56
CA TYR A 385 4.95 25.35 22.52
C TYR A 385 4.91 26.78 21.96
N SER A 386 4.23 26.96 20.83
CA SER A 386 4.04 28.26 20.16
C SER A 386 3.28 29.28 21.02
N LYS A 387 2.37 28.82 21.88
CA LYS A 387 1.63 29.65 22.88
C LYS A 387 2.39 29.94 24.17
N ASP A 388 3.65 29.56 24.24
CA ASP A 388 4.49 29.74 25.42
C ASP A 388 4.10 28.87 26.64
N LYS A 389 3.25 27.85 26.46
CA LYS A 389 2.82 26.94 27.53
C LYS A 389 3.68 25.68 27.58
N MET A 390 4.87 25.77 28.18
CA MET A 390 5.85 24.67 28.17
C MET A 390 5.38 23.41 28.90
N ASP A 391 4.72 23.54 30.05
CA ASP A 391 4.24 22.37 30.81
C ASP A 391 3.24 21.55 29.96
N VAL A 392 2.30 22.26 29.32
CA VAL A 392 1.29 21.65 28.45
C VAL A 392 1.94 21.06 27.19
N PHE A 393 2.93 21.73 26.62
CA PHE A 393 3.73 21.19 25.52
C PHE A 393 4.41 19.88 25.91
N ALA A 394 5.13 19.86 27.04
CA ALA A 394 5.90 18.70 27.46
C ALA A 394 4.98 17.51 27.74
N VAL A 395 3.88 17.72 28.47
CA VAL A 395 2.91 16.65 28.78
C VAL A 395 2.25 16.11 27.51
N ILE A 396 1.80 16.96 26.58
CA ILE A 396 1.18 16.50 25.33
C ILE A 396 2.21 15.80 24.44
N LEU A 397 3.44 16.31 24.37
CA LEU A 397 4.52 15.65 23.63
C LEU A 397 4.84 14.28 24.25
N SER A 398 4.76 14.11 25.58
CA SER A 398 4.94 12.81 26.22
C SER A 398 3.94 11.77 25.73
N VAL A 399 2.68 12.16 25.50
CA VAL A 399 1.65 11.27 24.92
C VAL A 399 2.05 10.87 23.49
N SER A 400 2.50 11.83 22.69
CA SER A 400 2.99 11.55 21.32
C SER A 400 4.18 10.57 21.35
N ILE A 401 5.15 10.77 22.24
CA ILE A 401 6.33 9.90 22.44
C ILE A 401 5.91 8.49 22.88
N ALA A 402 4.92 8.39 23.76
CA ALA A 402 4.41 7.11 24.21
C ALA A 402 3.70 6.37 23.07
N MET A 403 2.90 7.06 22.24
CA MET A 403 2.27 6.46 21.06
C MET A 403 3.31 5.93 20.06
N LYS A 404 4.35 6.72 19.77
CA LYS A 404 5.49 6.28 18.95
C LYS A 404 6.73 7.04 19.37
N SER A 405 7.91 6.43 19.33
CA SER A 405 9.13 7.02 19.89
C SER A 405 9.73 8.18 19.08
N PHE A 406 9.39 8.35 17.81
CA PHE A 406 9.99 9.39 16.93
C PHE A 406 9.86 10.86 17.39
N PRO A 407 8.77 11.32 18.03
CA PRO A 407 8.68 12.66 18.62
C PRO A 407 9.71 12.91 19.73
N LEU A 408 10.32 11.85 20.30
CA LEU A 408 11.37 12.02 21.32
C LEU A 408 12.54 12.82 20.77
N LEU A 409 12.84 12.65 19.48
CA LEU A 409 13.97 13.30 18.83
C LEU A 409 13.85 14.82 18.91
N ILE A 410 12.64 15.39 18.84
CA ILE A 410 12.45 16.84 18.87
C ILE A 410 12.28 17.43 20.28
N LEU A 411 12.10 16.59 21.30
CA LEU A 411 11.89 17.01 22.70
C LEU A 411 13.06 17.86 23.22
N ILE A 412 14.27 17.29 23.24
CA ILE A 412 15.45 17.95 23.81
C ILE A 412 15.81 19.21 23.02
N PRO A 413 15.94 19.19 21.66
CA PRO A 413 16.23 20.37 20.87
C PRO A 413 15.27 21.53 21.14
N LEU A 414 13.97 21.30 21.23
CA LEU A 414 12.99 22.37 21.49
C LEU A 414 13.05 22.89 22.93
N ILE A 415 13.29 22.02 23.92
CA ILE A 415 13.45 22.46 25.31
C ILE A 415 14.69 23.36 25.41
N VAL A 416 15.84 22.88 24.96
CA VAL A 416 17.12 23.62 25.09
C VAL A 416 17.18 24.85 24.20
N LEU A 417 16.41 24.88 23.11
CA LEU A 417 16.24 26.08 22.28
C LEU A 417 15.59 27.22 23.06
N ARG A 418 14.63 26.90 23.93
CA ARG A 418 13.84 27.90 24.67
C ARG A 418 14.34 28.17 26.07
N GLU A 419 14.75 27.15 26.79
CA GLU A 419 15.13 27.20 28.19
C GLU A 419 16.61 26.87 28.34
N LYS A 420 17.33 27.70 29.10
CA LYS A 420 18.76 27.54 29.34
C LYS A 420 19.08 27.17 30.79
N ARG A 421 18.11 27.35 31.70
CA ARG A 421 18.27 27.01 33.12
C ARG A 421 18.16 25.50 33.32
N PHE A 422 19.23 24.90 33.81
CA PHE A 422 19.37 23.44 33.98
C PHE A 422 18.15 22.77 34.64
N PHE A 423 17.68 23.30 35.78
CA PHE A 423 16.54 22.69 36.49
C PHE A 423 15.22 22.73 35.72
N TYR A 424 15.01 23.75 34.88
CA TYR A 424 13.81 23.82 34.04
C TYR A 424 13.93 22.89 32.83
N ILE A 425 15.12 22.76 32.24
CA ILE A 425 15.39 21.76 31.19
C ILE A 425 15.09 20.35 31.73
N LEU A 426 15.62 20.03 32.92
CA LEU A 426 15.38 18.75 33.58
C LEU A 426 13.89 18.53 33.84
N ARG A 427 13.18 19.52 34.40
CA ARG A 427 11.74 19.45 34.64
C ARG A 427 10.95 19.14 33.35
N TYR A 428 11.14 19.93 32.28
CA TYR A 428 10.41 19.71 31.03
C TYR A 428 10.77 18.39 30.36
N THR A 429 12.00 17.90 30.57
CA THR A 429 12.41 16.58 30.09
C THR A 429 11.66 15.48 30.85
N ILE A 430 11.53 15.59 32.18
CA ILE A 430 10.75 14.65 33.00
C ILE A 430 9.27 14.67 32.60
N GLU A 431 8.67 15.87 32.45
CA GLU A 431 7.29 16.03 31.97
C GLU A 431 7.11 15.42 30.57
N GLY A 432 8.08 15.62 29.67
CA GLY A 432 8.11 15.04 28.33
C GLY A 432 8.29 13.52 28.28
N MET A 433 8.75 12.91 29.36
CA MET A 433 8.92 11.46 29.49
C MET A 433 7.85 10.81 30.36
N LEU A 434 6.86 11.56 30.85
CA LEU A 434 5.86 11.09 31.80
C LEU A 434 5.09 9.87 31.29
N ALA A 435 4.43 9.97 30.12
CA ALA A 435 3.64 8.86 29.59
C ALA A 435 4.47 7.60 29.25
N PRO A 436 5.65 7.69 28.60
CA PRO A 436 6.53 6.53 28.42
C PRO A 436 6.98 5.88 29.73
N VAL A 437 7.32 6.69 30.74
CA VAL A 437 7.75 6.17 32.06
C VAL A 437 6.59 5.48 32.77
N LEU A 438 5.40 6.09 32.80
CA LEU A 438 4.20 5.46 33.39
C LEU A 438 3.88 4.13 32.71
N PHE A 439 4.02 4.07 31.39
CA PHE A 439 3.89 2.82 30.66
C PHE A 439 4.90 1.76 31.13
N GLN A 440 6.19 2.10 31.23
CA GLN A 440 7.21 1.15 31.67
C GLN A 440 7.01 0.70 33.12
N LEU A 441 6.49 1.57 34.00
CA LEU A 441 6.16 1.19 35.37
C LEU A 441 5.03 0.16 35.46
N VAL A 442 4.05 0.25 34.55
CA VAL A 442 2.87 -0.64 34.55
C VAL A 442 3.15 -1.93 33.77
N TYR A 443 3.74 -1.81 32.57
CA TYR A 443 3.89 -2.92 31.61
C TYR A 443 5.33 -3.36 31.38
N GLY A 444 6.33 -2.55 31.71
CA GLY A 444 7.74 -2.85 31.44
C GLY A 444 8.27 -4.09 32.17
N GLY A 445 7.58 -4.53 33.24
CA GLY A 445 7.87 -5.76 33.96
C GLY A 445 7.42 -7.04 33.25
N SER A 446 6.43 -6.94 32.34
CA SER A 446 5.80 -8.05 31.61
C SER A 446 6.83 -8.92 30.89
N GLY A 447 6.67 -10.24 31.01
CA GLY A 447 7.50 -11.20 30.27
C GLY A 447 7.27 -11.09 28.77
N ALA A 448 6.00 -11.03 28.37
CA ALA A 448 5.57 -10.88 26.98
C ALA A 448 6.10 -9.58 26.36
N TRP A 449 6.00 -8.45 27.05
CA TRP A 449 6.55 -7.18 26.56
C TRP A 449 8.06 -7.25 26.30
N LYS A 450 8.83 -7.83 27.23
CA LYS A 450 10.29 -7.96 27.08
C LYS A 450 10.67 -8.87 25.91
N GLU A 451 9.96 -9.99 25.76
CA GLU A 451 10.16 -10.91 24.66
C GLU A 451 9.92 -10.21 23.31
N ILE A 452 8.79 -9.51 23.17
CA ILE A 452 8.46 -8.77 21.95
C ILE A 452 9.51 -7.69 21.65
N GLN A 453 9.90 -6.89 22.64
CA GLN A 453 10.91 -5.84 22.43
C GLN A 453 12.29 -6.39 22.05
N SER A 454 12.62 -7.61 22.49
CA SER A 454 13.87 -8.28 22.13
C SER A 454 13.93 -8.66 20.64
N GLN A 455 12.80 -8.75 19.94
CA GLN A 455 12.76 -9.14 18.52
C GLN A 455 12.94 -7.94 17.57
N TYR A 456 12.43 -6.77 17.93
CA TYR A 456 12.36 -5.63 16.99
C TYR A 456 13.62 -4.74 16.96
N HIS A 457 14.41 -4.70 18.04
CA HIS A 457 15.68 -3.97 18.12
C HIS A 457 15.67 -2.54 17.53
N PHE A 458 14.57 -1.79 17.65
CA PHE A 458 14.39 -0.50 16.95
C PHE A 458 15.49 0.52 17.25
N VAL A 459 16.03 0.53 18.47
CA VAL A 459 17.12 1.43 18.87
C VAL A 459 18.39 1.19 18.06
N ASN A 460 18.68 -0.06 17.68
CA ASN A 460 19.89 -0.41 16.93
C ASN A 460 19.92 0.26 15.55
N ARG A 461 18.76 0.64 14.98
CA ARG A 461 18.67 1.35 13.71
C ARG A 461 19.28 2.75 13.75
N LEU A 462 19.32 3.39 14.93
CA LEU A 462 20.03 4.65 15.16
C LEU A 462 21.55 4.49 15.15
N PHE A 463 22.03 3.25 15.21
CA PHE A 463 23.44 2.89 15.14
C PHE A 463 23.80 2.18 13.83
N GLY A 464 22.88 2.17 12.84
CA GLY A 464 23.10 1.50 11.55
C GLY A 464 24.20 2.13 10.71
N HIS A 465 24.47 3.43 10.89
CA HIS A 465 25.56 4.14 10.22
C HIS A 465 26.54 4.71 11.23
N THR A 466 27.79 4.28 11.15
CA THR A 466 28.82 4.57 12.15
C THR A 466 30.08 5.15 11.52
N LEU A 467 30.72 6.13 12.19
CA LEU A 467 32.03 6.66 11.78
C LEU A 467 33.15 5.67 12.13
N THR A 468 33.03 5.04 13.30
CA THR A 468 33.83 3.92 13.80
C THR A 468 32.85 2.89 14.39
N PRO A 469 33.22 1.62 14.61
CA PRO A 469 32.29 0.62 15.15
C PRO A 469 31.55 1.01 16.45
N GLN A 470 32.04 2.02 17.17
CA GLN A 470 31.47 2.51 18.43
C GLN A 470 30.71 3.85 18.32
N ILE A 471 30.87 4.61 17.23
CA ILE A 471 30.34 5.98 17.12
C ILE A 471 29.28 6.06 16.04
N SER A 472 28.00 6.11 16.45
CA SER A 472 26.88 6.41 15.55
C SER A 472 26.97 7.83 15.00
N LEU A 473 26.91 7.96 13.67
CA LEU A 473 26.85 9.25 12.98
C LEU A 473 25.59 10.03 13.37
N PHE A 474 24.45 9.33 13.47
CA PHE A 474 23.19 9.92 13.90
C PHE A 474 23.32 10.54 15.30
N CYS A 475 23.80 9.78 16.30
CA CYS A 475 23.88 10.26 17.68
C CYS A 475 24.82 11.47 17.80
N MET A 476 25.97 11.43 17.14
CA MET A 476 26.93 12.53 17.13
C MET A 476 26.33 13.81 16.52
N LEU A 477 25.72 13.71 15.34
CA LEU A 477 25.11 14.86 14.67
C LEU A 477 23.88 15.37 15.43
N TYR A 478 23.10 14.49 16.05
CA TYR A 478 21.98 14.86 16.91
C TYR A 478 22.43 15.69 18.12
N ILE A 479 23.52 15.28 18.78
CA ILE A 479 24.12 16.03 19.90
C ILE A 479 24.58 17.42 19.41
N ILE A 480 25.20 17.50 18.23
CA ILE A 480 25.59 18.78 17.63
C ILE A 480 24.37 19.67 17.41
N VAL A 481 23.27 19.14 16.89
CA VAL A 481 22.01 19.90 16.72
C VAL A 481 21.48 20.41 18.08
N CYS A 482 21.54 19.59 19.13
CA CYS A 482 21.15 20.00 20.49
C CYS A 482 22.05 21.13 21.02
N ILE A 483 23.37 21.03 20.83
CA ILE A 483 24.33 22.08 21.22
C ILE A 483 24.04 23.36 20.46
N VAL A 484 23.80 23.29 19.15
CA VAL A 484 23.43 24.46 18.33
C VAL A 484 22.14 25.08 18.86
N CYS A 485 21.10 24.29 19.14
CA CYS A 485 19.86 24.79 19.73
C CYS A 485 20.09 25.46 21.12
N TYR A 486 20.98 24.89 21.94
CA TYR A 486 21.33 25.45 23.24
C TYR A 486 22.11 26.77 23.12
N CYS A 487 23.05 26.87 22.19
CA CYS A 487 23.88 28.07 21.99
C CYS A 487 23.18 29.18 21.21
N HIS A 488 22.21 28.84 20.36
CA HIS A 488 21.55 29.82 19.50
C HIS A 488 20.55 30.68 20.29
N ALA A 489 20.59 31.99 20.02
CA ALA A 489 19.62 32.94 20.56
C ALA A 489 18.28 32.82 19.82
N PRO A 490 17.13 33.02 20.48
CA PRO A 490 15.84 32.84 19.84
C PRO A 490 15.59 33.91 18.76
N MET A 491 15.60 33.51 17.48
CA MET A 491 15.00 34.24 16.35
C MET A 491 13.47 34.41 16.50
N LYS A 492 12.77 34.78 15.40
CA LYS A 492 11.32 34.53 15.28
C LYS A 492 11.03 33.08 15.63
N LYS A 493 10.27 32.89 16.71
CA LYS A 493 10.01 31.60 17.36
C LYS A 493 9.70 30.46 16.38
N TYR A 494 8.87 30.71 15.37
CA TYR A 494 8.50 29.68 14.39
C TYR A 494 9.68 29.23 13.52
N LYS A 495 10.56 30.14 13.07
CA LYS A 495 11.72 29.77 12.23
C LYS A 495 12.64 28.81 12.98
N ASN A 496 12.87 29.03 14.28
CA ASN A 496 13.65 28.13 15.10
C ASN A 496 13.00 26.74 15.23
N ILE A 497 11.68 26.69 15.47
CA ILE A 497 10.94 25.42 15.54
C ILE A 497 11.13 24.65 14.23
N LEU A 498 10.90 25.30 13.09
CA LEU A 498 11.05 24.66 11.78
C LEU A 498 12.48 24.19 11.53
N LEU A 499 13.48 25.03 11.80
CA LEU A 499 14.87 24.69 11.59
C LEU A 499 15.32 23.53 12.48
N SER A 500 14.93 23.53 13.76
CA SER A 500 15.20 22.42 14.68
C SER A 500 14.57 21.11 14.19
N GLY A 501 13.31 21.16 13.74
CA GLY A 501 12.61 19.99 13.22
C GLY A 501 13.28 19.43 11.97
N ILE A 502 13.56 20.28 10.98
CA ILE A 502 14.23 19.87 9.75
C ILE A 502 15.62 19.31 10.06
N ALA A 503 16.43 19.98 10.89
CA ALA A 503 17.77 19.52 11.21
C ALA A 503 17.78 18.15 11.93
N VAL A 504 16.96 17.99 12.97
CA VAL A 504 16.85 16.73 13.72
C VAL A 504 16.42 15.59 12.81
N TYR A 505 15.35 15.80 12.05
CA TYR A 505 14.77 14.73 11.25
C TYR A 505 15.51 14.50 9.93
N ALA A 506 16.25 15.48 9.41
CA ALA A 506 17.19 15.25 8.31
C ALA A 506 18.35 14.36 8.75
N VAL A 507 18.91 14.61 9.95
CA VAL A 507 19.95 13.73 10.52
C VAL A 507 19.42 12.31 10.72
N PHE A 508 18.19 12.16 11.22
CA PHE A 508 17.52 10.85 11.30
C PHE A 508 17.33 10.21 9.92
N ALA A 509 16.78 10.93 8.96
CA ALA A 509 16.44 10.39 7.64
C ALA A 509 17.68 9.99 6.80
N VAL A 510 18.82 10.65 7.02
CA VAL A 510 20.05 10.39 6.26
C VAL A 510 20.97 9.37 6.95
N PHE A 511 20.98 9.32 8.29
CA PHE A 511 21.96 8.53 9.05
C PHE A 511 21.34 7.45 9.93
N SER A 512 20.07 7.09 9.72
CA SER A 512 19.42 5.94 10.37
C SER A 512 18.70 5.08 9.35
N ILE A 513 18.50 3.80 9.68
CA ILE A 513 17.70 2.88 8.87
C ILE A 513 16.22 3.06 9.24
N TRP A 514 15.36 3.27 8.26
CA TRP A 514 13.94 3.57 8.50
C TRP A 514 13.00 2.82 7.56
N TYR A 515 11.80 2.51 8.08
CA TYR A 515 10.66 2.15 7.25
C TYR A 515 9.99 3.42 6.69
N PRO A 516 9.31 3.36 5.54
CA PRO A 516 8.83 4.57 4.87
C PRO A 516 7.93 5.42 5.76
N HIS A 517 7.10 4.79 6.59
CA HIS A 517 6.17 5.48 7.46
C HIS A 517 6.85 6.23 8.64
N TYR A 518 8.09 5.89 8.99
CA TYR A 518 8.85 6.56 10.06
C TYR A 518 9.14 8.04 9.75
N LEU A 519 9.17 8.39 8.46
CA LEU A 519 9.40 9.77 8.02
C LEU A 519 8.15 10.66 8.09
N THR A 520 7.02 10.17 8.60
CA THR A 520 5.80 10.97 8.78
C THR A 520 6.07 12.28 9.54
N ILE A 521 6.78 12.22 10.66
CA ILE A 521 7.08 13.41 11.44
C ILE A 521 8.03 14.34 10.68
N PHE A 522 9.05 13.79 10.03
CA PHE A 522 9.96 14.57 9.20
C PHE A 522 9.17 15.35 8.12
N ALA A 523 8.24 14.68 7.47
CA ALA A 523 7.43 15.26 6.41
C ALA A 523 6.53 16.41 6.90
N VAL A 524 6.11 16.43 8.16
CA VAL A 524 5.44 17.60 8.77
C VAL A 524 6.35 18.83 8.74
N PHE A 525 7.59 18.68 9.20
CA PHE A 525 8.56 19.79 9.20
C PHE A 525 9.03 20.17 7.80
N LEU A 526 9.15 19.20 6.90
CA LEU A 526 9.49 19.40 5.50
C LEU A 526 8.37 20.13 4.74
N ALA A 527 7.10 19.84 5.03
CA ALA A 527 5.98 20.61 4.50
C ALA A 527 6.04 22.08 4.94
N LEU A 528 6.38 22.31 6.21
CA LEU A 528 6.50 23.66 6.77
C LEU A 528 7.77 24.40 6.31
N SER A 529 8.81 23.69 5.87
CA SER A 529 10.07 24.30 5.46
C SER A 529 9.94 25.22 4.25
N ILE A 530 8.88 25.09 3.45
CA ILE A 530 8.56 26.01 2.35
C ILE A 530 8.51 27.48 2.81
N LEU A 531 8.16 27.71 4.08
CA LEU A 531 8.09 29.05 4.70
C LEU A 531 9.47 29.66 4.96
N LEU A 532 10.54 28.87 4.85
CA LEU A 532 11.93 29.32 5.02
C LEU A 532 12.58 29.70 3.68
N PHE A 533 11.92 29.43 2.55
CA PHE A 533 12.46 29.65 1.21
C PHE A 533 11.85 30.89 0.55
N GLU A 534 12.73 31.77 0.07
CA GLU A 534 12.39 32.94 -0.74
C GLU A 534 11.84 32.52 -2.11
N ASP A 535 12.53 31.57 -2.77
CA ASP A 535 12.12 30.95 -4.01
C ASP A 535 11.44 29.62 -3.73
N LYS A 536 10.13 29.70 -3.54
CA LYS A 536 9.28 28.54 -3.30
C LYS A 536 9.27 27.57 -4.50
N ASN A 537 9.44 28.03 -5.74
CA ASN A 537 9.49 27.13 -6.91
C ASN A 537 10.75 26.27 -6.90
N LYS A 538 11.89 26.86 -6.54
CA LYS A 538 13.15 26.12 -6.37
C LYS A 538 13.05 25.10 -5.25
N PHE A 539 12.46 25.47 -4.11
CA PHE A 539 12.17 24.53 -3.02
C PHE A 539 11.35 23.34 -3.53
N MET A 540 10.24 23.61 -4.25
CA MET A 540 9.40 22.55 -4.79
C MET A 540 10.15 21.68 -5.80
N SER A 541 10.99 22.25 -6.66
CA SER A 541 11.80 21.45 -7.59
C SER A 541 12.70 20.43 -6.86
N VAL A 542 13.30 20.84 -5.73
CA VAL A 542 14.12 19.93 -4.90
C VAL A 542 13.25 18.94 -4.14
N MET A 543 12.07 19.36 -3.67
CA MET A 543 11.09 18.43 -3.08
C MET A 543 10.66 17.32 -4.04
N SER A 544 10.69 17.56 -5.36
CA SER A 544 10.37 16.51 -6.33
C SER A 544 11.45 15.43 -6.31
N LEU A 545 12.71 15.81 -6.12
CA LEU A 545 13.82 14.87 -5.94
C LEU A 545 13.70 14.12 -4.61
N VAL A 546 13.31 14.80 -3.52
CA VAL A 546 13.00 14.12 -2.25
C VAL A 546 11.92 13.06 -2.47
N THR A 547 10.85 13.40 -3.19
CA THR A 547 9.74 12.49 -3.45
C THR A 547 10.16 11.29 -4.27
N ILE A 548 10.87 11.51 -5.39
CA ILE A 548 11.35 10.44 -6.27
C ILE A 548 12.30 9.53 -5.49
N GLY A 549 13.27 10.10 -4.77
CA GLY A 549 14.22 9.32 -3.97
C GLY A 549 13.56 8.55 -2.83
N TYR A 550 12.59 9.16 -2.11
CA TYR A 550 11.86 8.51 -1.03
C TYR A 550 11.00 7.34 -1.53
N LEU A 551 10.17 7.56 -2.55
CA LEU A 551 9.30 6.51 -3.10
C LEU A 551 10.12 5.41 -3.77
N GLY A 552 11.17 5.80 -4.53
CA GLY A 552 12.10 4.85 -5.13
C GLY A 552 12.82 4.01 -4.06
N TYR A 553 13.42 4.63 -3.05
CA TYR A 553 14.07 3.86 -1.99
C TYR A 553 13.09 2.93 -1.27
N SER A 554 11.86 3.40 -0.98
CA SER A 554 10.82 2.59 -0.35
C SER A 554 10.49 1.35 -1.18
N MET A 555 10.26 1.52 -2.48
CA MET A 555 9.90 0.41 -3.39
C MET A 555 10.99 -0.64 -3.57
N TRP A 556 12.26 -0.21 -3.63
CA TRP A 556 13.39 -1.12 -3.86
C TRP A 556 13.93 -1.74 -2.57
N HIS A 557 14.07 -0.96 -1.50
CA HIS A 557 14.59 -1.48 -0.23
C HIS A 557 13.55 -2.36 0.49
N TRP A 558 12.28 -1.93 0.49
CA TRP A 558 11.19 -2.60 1.19
C TRP A 558 10.28 -3.35 0.21
N TYR A 559 10.87 -4.03 -0.78
CA TYR A 559 10.13 -4.58 -1.92
C TYR A 559 9.08 -5.66 -1.55
N TYR A 560 9.20 -6.32 -0.40
CA TYR A 560 8.20 -7.28 0.10
C TYR A 560 7.05 -6.65 0.86
N ASP A 561 7.22 -5.47 1.46
CA ASP A 561 6.16 -4.84 2.26
C ASP A 561 5.40 -3.85 1.38
N GLU A 562 6.13 -2.99 0.66
CA GLU A 562 5.58 -1.87 -0.09
C GLU A 562 4.90 -2.30 -1.38
N ASN A 563 5.48 -3.27 -2.10
CA ASN A 563 4.92 -3.67 -3.39
C ASN A 563 3.59 -4.44 -3.21
N PHE A 564 3.39 -5.07 -2.06
CA PHE A 564 2.11 -5.71 -1.72
C PHE A 564 1.02 -4.72 -1.37
N MET A 565 1.38 -3.49 -0.96
CA MET A 565 0.40 -2.45 -0.67
C MET A 565 -0.47 -2.09 -1.87
N PHE A 566 0.12 -2.17 -3.07
CA PHE A 566 -0.58 -1.89 -4.33
C PHE A 566 -1.59 -2.99 -4.67
N TYR A 567 -1.26 -4.25 -4.36
CA TYR A 567 -2.15 -5.39 -4.57
C TYR A 567 -3.30 -5.41 -3.58
N HIS A 568 -3.08 -4.90 -2.36
CA HIS A 568 -4.04 -4.99 -1.28
C HIS A 568 -4.88 -3.73 -1.03
N GLY A 569 -4.76 -2.68 -1.86
CA GLY A 569 -5.72 -1.56 -1.91
C GLY A 569 -7.12 -1.99 -2.38
N ILE A 570 -7.84 -1.12 -3.09
CA ILE A 570 -9.18 -1.41 -3.65
C ILE A 570 -9.16 -2.57 -4.66
N MET A 571 -7.97 -2.90 -5.16
CA MET A 571 -7.68 -4.09 -5.95
C MET A 571 -8.05 -5.38 -5.19
N LEU A 572 -7.90 -5.39 -3.86
CA LEU A 572 -8.34 -6.47 -2.96
C LEU A 572 -9.85 -6.75 -3.01
N LEU A 573 -10.67 -5.74 -3.33
CA LEU A 573 -12.12 -5.90 -3.47
C LEU A 573 -12.53 -6.48 -4.83
N GLY A 574 -11.56 -6.74 -5.72
CA GLY A 574 -11.78 -7.25 -7.06
C GLY A 574 -10.99 -8.51 -7.39
N THR A 575 -9.73 -8.64 -7.00
CA THR A 575 -8.88 -9.71 -7.51
C THR A 575 -8.85 -10.90 -6.55
N GLN A 576 -9.31 -12.06 -7.01
CA GLN A 576 -9.05 -13.36 -6.37
C GLN A 576 -7.65 -13.90 -6.72
N TYR A 577 -6.86 -13.13 -7.47
CA TYR A 577 -5.54 -13.53 -7.94
C TYR A 577 -4.48 -13.20 -6.91
N ASP A 578 -3.70 -14.20 -6.54
CA ASP A 578 -2.46 -14.02 -5.80
C ASP A 578 -1.35 -13.67 -6.81
N ILE A 579 -1.03 -12.38 -6.95
CA ILE A 579 0.03 -11.88 -7.83
C ILE A 579 1.35 -11.74 -7.02
N SER A 580 1.50 -12.48 -5.92
CA SER A 580 2.63 -12.35 -4.98
C SER A 580 4.01 -12.46 -5.61
N GLU A 581 4.16 -13.12 -6.76
CA GLU A 581 5.46 -13.31 -7.42
C GLU A 581 5.98 -12.10 -8.20
N MET A 582 5.10 -11.19 -8.65
CA MET A 582 5.53 -10.03 -9.44
C MET A 582 5.40 -8.76 -8.62
N THR A 583 6.51 -8.14 -8.24
CA THR A 583 6.50 -6.84 -7.56
C THR A 583 6.69 -5.69 -8.55
N LEU A 584 6.30 -4.47 -8.17
CA LEU A 584 6.54 -3.28 -9.00
C LEU A 584 8.04 -3.05 -9.25
N SER A 585 8.89 -3.27 -8.25
CA SER A 585 10.36 -3.22 -8.43
C SER A 585 10.84 -4.24 -9.45
N ARG A 586 10.37 -5.49 -9.37
CA ARG A 586 10.72 -6.57 -10.30
C ARG A 586 10.24 -6.27 -11.72
N PHE A 587 9.03 -5.73 -11.87
CA PHE A 587 8.51 -5.29 -13.16
C PHE A 587 9.38 -4.20 -13.77
N VAL A 588 9.82 -3.23 -12.98
CA VAL A 588 10.73 -2.18 -13.46
C VAL A 588 12.10 -2.77 -13.83
N GLU A 589 12.67 -3.66 -13.02
CA GLU A 589 13.95 -4.32 -13.29
C GLU A 589 13.94 -5.15 -14.59
N MET A 590 12.81 -5.78 -14.91
CA MET A 590 12.65 -6.49 -16.19
C MET A 590 12.76 -5.57 -17.41
N HIS A 591 12.45 -4.28 -17.26
CA HIS A 591 12.45 -3.30 -18.35
C HIS A 591 13.63 -2.32 -18.28
N LEU A 592 14.25 -2.16 -17.12
CA LEU A 592 15.34 -1.23 -16.84
C LEU A 592 16.44 -1.93 -16.01
N PRO A 593 17.53 -2.41 -16.64
CA PRO A 593 18.58 -3.19 -15.97
C PRO A 593 19.56 -2.28 -15.23
N PHE A 594 19.09 -1.57 -14.20
CA PHE A 594 19.94 -0.77 -13.34
C PHE A 594 20.26 -1.53 -12.05
N GLU A 595 21.48 -2.04 -11.98
CA GLU A 595 22.04 -2.53 -10.72
C GLU A 595 22.13 -1.35 -9.73
N GLN A 596 21.80 -1.59 -8.45
CA GLN A 596 21.91 -0.61 -7.35
C GLN A 596 20.89 0.56 -7.36
N MET A 597 19.69 0.36 -7.93
CA MET A 597 18.61 1.36 -7.88
C MET A 597 18.30 1.85 -6.46
N GLU A 598 18.32 0.96 -5.47
CA GLU A 598 18.13 1.31 -4.06
C GLU A 598 19.11 2.41 -3.61
N ILE A 599 20.41 2.21 -3.82
CA ILE A 599 21.48 3.12 -3.40
C ILE A 599 21.34 4.46 -4.12
N LEU A 600 21.03 4.43 -5.42
CA LEU A 600 20.80 5.63 -6.22
C LEU A 600 19.63 6.44 -5.67
N MET A 601 18.49 5.80 -5.42
CA MET A 601 17.28 6.48 -4.92
C MET A 601 17.50 7.06 -3.51
N PHE A 602 18.17 6.31 -2.62
CA PHE A 602 18.56 6.82 -1.31
C PHE A 602 19.51 8.02 -1.42
N SER A 603 20.49 7.96 -2.31
CA SER A 603 21.46 9.06 -2.52
C SER A 603 20.78 10.33 -3.03
N VAL A 604 19.82 10.21 -3.96
CA VAL A 604 18.99 11.32 -4.44
C VAL A 604 18.17 11.92 -3.29
N PHE A 605 17.52 11.08 -2.49
CA PHE A 605 16.78 11.50 -1.31
C PHE A 605 17.66 12.25 -0.32
N ALA A 606 18.79 11.66 0.09
CA ALA A 606 19.70 12.21 1.07
C ALA A 606 20.29 13.55 0.61
N ALA A 607 20.76 13.64 -0.65
CA ALA A 607 21.31 14.87 -1.20
C ALA A 607 20.27 16.00 -1.23
N ALA A 608 19.02 15.70 -1.61
CA ALA A 608 17.94 16.68 -1.64
C ALA A 608 17.55 17.15 -0.23
N VAL A 609 17.47 16.24 0.75
CA VAL A 609 17.22 16.56 2.16
C VAL A 609 18.32 17.44 2.76
N LEU A 610 19.59 17.09 2.52
CA LEU A 610 20.73 17.90 2.96
C LEU A 610 20.74 19.28 2.31
N PHE A 611 20.41 19.37 1.01
CA PHE A 611 20.27 20.65 0.32
C PHE A 611 19.18 21.52 0.94
N ILE A 612 18.00 20.95 1.21
CA ILE A 612 16.89 21.68 1.84
C ILE A 612 17.29 22.18 3.23
N THR A 613 17.94 21.32 4.02
CA THR A 613 18.40 21.66 5.37
C THR A 613 19.43 22.79 5.33
N GLY A 614 20.49 22.65 4.54
CA GLY A 614 21.52 23.67 4.40
C GLY A 614 20.99 24.99 3.82
N LYS A 615 20.09 24.91 2.84
CA LYS A 615 19.46 26.12 2.26
C LYS A 615 18.49 26.78 3.23
N SER A 616 17.83 26.04 4.12
CA SER A 616 16.99 26.59 5.18
C SER A 616 17.83 27.42 6.16
N VAL A 617 18.98 26.89 6.60
CA VAL A 617 19.94 27.62 7.46
C VAL A 617 20.39 28.91 6.75
N TYR A 618 20.88 28.79 5.51
CA TYR A 618 21.37 29.93 4.75
C TYR A 618 20.30 31.02 4.51
N SER A 619 19.07 30.63 4.17
CA SER A 619 17.99 31.58 3.86
C SER A 619 17.57 32.37 5.10
N ILE A 620 17.61 31.73 6.26
CA ILE A 620 17.39 32.39 7.55
C ILE A 620 18.49 33.43 7.80
N GLU A 621 19.77 33.04 7.73
CA GLU A 621 20.90 33.96 7.96
C GLU A 621 20.89 35.15 6.99
N LYS A 622 20.56 34.89 5.72
CA LYS A 622 20.44 35.92 4.70
C LYS A 622 19.31 36.91 5.02
N THR A 623 18.12 36.41 5.41
CA THR A 623 16.99 37.27 5.79
C THR A 623 17.35 38.18 6.97
N GLU A 624 18.19 37.71 7.90
CA GLU A 624 18.65 38.51 9.03
C GLU A 624 19.65 39.61 8.62
N ARG A 625 20.55 39.31 7.69
CA ARG A 625 21.56 40.27 7.21
C ARG A 625 20.99 41.34 6.28
N GLU A 626 20.14 40.93 5.34
CA GLU A 626 19.74 41.76 4.21
C GLU A 626 18.35 42.42 4.39
N GLY A 627 17.61 42.04 5.43
CA GLY A 627 16.24 42.48 5.64
C GLY A 627 15.23 41.74 4.75
N THR A 628 14.06 42.33 4.52
CA THR A 628 12.97 41.68 3.78
C THR A 628 13.41 41.22 2.41
N VAL A 629 13.23 39.93 2.15
CA VAL A 629 13.52 39.34 0.85
C VAL A 629 12.27 39.35 -0.01
N ASN A 630 12.41 39.71 -1.28
CA ASN A 630 11.33 39.64 -2.26
C ASN A 630 10.90 38.18 -2.43
N ASN A 631 9.72 37.84 -1.90
CA ASN A 631 9.10 36.55 -2.14
C ASN A 631 8.74 36.42 -3.62
N LEU A 632 9.33 35.44 -4.30
CA LEU A 632 8.95 35.13 -5.67
C LEU A 632 7.57 34.45 -5.68
N PRO A 633 6.72 34.72 -6.69
CA PRO A 633 5.43 34.04 -6.81
C PRO A 633 5.64 32.53 -6.95
N LEU A 634 4.89 31.74 -6.18
CA LEU A 634 4.84 30.29 -6.34
C LEU A 634 3.91 29.94 -7.52
N TYR A 635 4.35 29.11 -8.44
CA TYR A 635 3.47 28.58 -9.48
C TYR A 635 2.78 27.29 -9.03
N ARG A 636 1.48 27.16 -9.29
CA ARG A 636 0.66 25.99 -8.90
C ARG A 636 1.20 24.67 -9.48
N GLY A 637 1.75 24.72 -10.69
CA GLY A 637 2.33 23.53 -11.33
C GLY A 637 3.43 22.86 -10.51
N TYR A 638 4.29 23.64 -9.84
CA TYR A 638 5.33 23.09 -8.95
C TYR A 638 4.74 22.41 -7.71
N LEU A 639 3.59 22.89 -7.25
CA LEU A 639 2.87 22.33 -6.12
C LEU A 639 2.29 20.96 -6.43
N TYR A 640 1.71 20.79 -7.63
CA TYR A 640 1.16 19.50 -8.06
C TYR A 640 2.23 18.52 -8.55
N LEU A 641 3.33 19.02 -9.12
CA LEU A 641 4.42 18.19 -9.64
C LEU A 641 4.95 17.20 -8.60
N GLN A 642 4.93 17.56 -7.32
CA GLN A 642 5.33 16.68 -6.21
C GLN A 642 4.51 15.39 -6.17
N THR A 643 3.22 15.45 -6.47
CA THR A 643 2.33 14.29 -6.38
C THR A 643 2.40 13.38 -7.60
N LEU A 644 2.99 13.84 -8.71
CA LEU A 644 3.03 13.10 -9.97
C LEU A 644 3.69 11.71 -9.82
N PRO A 645 4.86 11.55 -9.15
CA PRO A 645 5.46 10.23 -8.92
C PRO A 645 4.50 9.24 -8.25
N LEU A 646 3.68 9.69 -7.31
CA LEU A 646 2.72 8.83 -6.62
C LEU A 646 1.64 8.31 -7.56
N TYR A 647 1.12 9.15 -8.45
CA TYR A 647 0.15 8.73 -9.48
C TYR A 647 0.76 7.82 -10.53
N LEU A 648 2.01 8.07 -10.92
CA LEU A 648 2.73 7.19 -11.83
C LEU A 648 2.79 5.76 -11.27
N ILE A 649 3.14 5.64 -10.00
CA ILE A 649 3.20 4.35 -9.31
C ILE A 649 1.80 3.70 -9.28
N ILE A 650 0.74 4.44 -8.95
CA ILE A 650 -0.64 3.92 -8.99
C ILE A 650 -0.99 3.40 -10.39
N ILE A 651 -0.73 4.20 -11.44
CA ILE A 651 -1.06 3.85 -12.82
C ILE A 651 -0.29 2.59 -13.26
N VAL A 652 1.02 2.53 -13.01
CA VAL A 652 1.82 1.36 -13.37
C VAL A 652 1.33 0.12 -12.63
N SER A 653 1.01 0.24 -11.34
CA SER A 653 0.46 -0.88 -10.56
C SER A 653 -0.87 -1.38 -11.12
N VAL A 654 -1.75 -0.47 -11.55
CA VAL A 654 -3.01 -0.81 -12.23
C VAL A 654 -2.76 -1.51 -13.57
N VAL A 655 -1.82 -1.02 -14.37
CA VAL A 655 -1.44 -1.64 -15.64
C VAL A 655 -0.87 -3.04 -15.43
N MET A 656 -0.04 -3.23 -14.40
CA MET A 656 0.48 -4.54 -14.04
C MET A 656 -0.65 -5.52 -13.72
N VAL A 657 -1.57 -5.16 -12.83
CA VAL A 657 -2.71 -6.03 -12.49
C VAL A 657 -3.64 -6.30 -13.66
N LEU A 658 -3.71 -5.41 -14.67
CA LEU A 658 -4.47 -5.65 -15.90
C LEU A 658 -3.76 -6.57 -16.90
N SER A 659 -2.44 -6.70 -16.78
CA SER A 659 -1.61 -7.47 -17.71
C SER A 659 -1.51 -8.94 -17.33
N PHE A 660 -1.85 -9.29 -16.08
CA PHE A 660 -1.98 -10.64 -15.53
C PHE A 660 -3.46 -10.97 -15.32
#